data_AF-A0A5C7H1M0-F1
#
_entry.id   AF-A0A5C7H1M0-F1
#
_cell.length_a   1.000
_cell.length_b   1.000
_cell.length_c   1.000
_cell.angle_alpha   90.00
_cell.angle_beta   90.00
_cell.angle_gamma   90.00
#
_symmetry.space_group_name_H-M   'P 1'
#
loop_
_entity.id
_entity.type
_entity.pdbx_description
1 polymer ?
#
loop_
_entity_poly.entity_id
_entity_poly.type
_entity_poly.pdbx_seq_one_letter_code
_entity_poly.pdbx_strand_id
1 'polypeptide(L)'
;MTLNLNLGSPFLSGFAAPRFSKLHETNSSSSSTVLLTLLRPAATLLFNSRSLATTTRASLSEDENGVVEDPVSVSEILDEELLSRVSVAEDANEAMEIISESEKSKRSSGGVVSVNDCRLIINAAVGRGNTDLALSVFYTMRSSFDQGVSENSSFVDRWRWSRPDVNIYTSLVQGLAASLKVSDALRLIDDICRVGVSPGEEVPFGKVVRCPTCLIAVAVAQPQHGIQIISCSKCRYKYELVSGGIVSIDSEEISMDIPAWKRGLRFLQIMKQSIPAAVHSIVVQTPSGMARTHKFATETVDLPAKEGERVTVASAAPSNLYRAVGPFKFSPKAPNFYPGEPMCLTNHKDGRESLLLRAPTKDGNSSLLNPFSLIPLLAVLATGDAVSRIVDPSLPQFLSVAAVASLAVGTTLNTVVFPQLSQLPQRSVEVIAIKQQLLSQYDVLQSRIKELKEVAEKEVWMLARMCQLENKIYAVGEPSYRARRSRLKRVREGLENSLRGRIELIDSYARISSMIEIEVEMDYDVLAAEEVSSTENVAEQIQQIMELENLEEACFLHLESFSFCDTKFMHLNGGCKLKQMTRQKDLLIPKLCPQNRENGEEQKDIRSSFFAFLQLPFSIFQFWSHSGFVTLLHIRVVFNVDLRDRPALEKLFSQTKFDSVIHFAGLKAVGESVLKPLLYYDNNLIGTIILLEVMAAHGCKNLVFSSSATVYGWPKEVPSTEEFSLQATNPYGQTKLFIEEICRDIHRSDSEWKIILLRFFNPVGAHPSGKIGEDPCGIPNNLMPFVQQVAVGRRSALTVCGTDYLTKDGTGVRDYIHVVDLADGHIAAVRKLEDPKIGCEVYNLGTGKGTSVLEMVAAFEKASGKKIPLIMAGRRPGDTAIVYASTEKAERELNWKATYGIDEMCRDQWIWASQNPDGYGSPDSTN
;
A
#
# COMPACT_ATOMS: atom_id res chain seq x y z
N MET A 1 69.51 39.26 44.68
CA MET A 1 69.47 38.59 46.00
C MET A 1 69.14 37.13 45.78
N THR A 2 69.78 36.24 46.53
CA THR A 2 69.87 34.79 46.30
C THR A 2 68.94 33.99 47.22
N LEU A 3 68.40 32.87 46.71
CA LEU A 3 67.84 31.67 47.39
C LEU A 3 67.10 30.89 46.28
N ASN A 4 67.46 29.71 45.77
CA ASN A 4 68.45 28.66 46.09
C ASN A 4 68.08 27.70 47.24
N LEU A 5 67.74 26.45 46.85
CA LEU A 5 67.58 25.14 47.57
C LEU A 5 66.54 24.32 46.75
N ASN A 6 66.67 23.03 46.40
CA ASN A 6 67.85 22.14 46.36
C ASN A 6 67.58 20.93 45.41
N LEU A 7 68.46 20.76 44.41
CA LEU A 7 69.14 19.55 43.93
C LEU A 7 68.50 18.13 43.97
N GLY A 8 68.53 17.45 42.80
CA GLY A 8 68.40 15.98 42.64
C GLY A 8 68.38 15.53 41.16
N SER A 9 69.41 14.83 40.69
CA SER A 9 69.66 14.38 39.29
C SER A 9 69.85 12.83 39.23
N PRO A 10 70.36 12.13 38.16
CA PRO A 10 70.53 12.39 36.71
C PRO A 10 70.07 11.19 35.80
N PHE A 11 70.52 11.11 34.51
CA PHE A 11 70.55 9.92 33.58
C PHE A 11 69.21 9.44 32.92
N LEU A 12 69.08 8.73 31.77
CA LEU A 12 69.89 8.43 30.53
C LEU A 12 68.98 7.76 29.44
N SER A 13 69.39 7.78 28.14
CA SER A 13 69.01 6.84 27.03
C SER A 13 67.53 6.70 26.56
N GLY A 14 67.18 6.27 25.33
CA GLY A 14 67.93 6.06 24.06
C GLY A 14 67.32 5.04 23.06
N PHE A 15 67.39 5.32 21.73
CA PHE A 15 67.46 4.38 20.55
C PHE A 15 66.32 3.36 20.25
N ALA A 16 66.04 2.82 19.04
CA ALA A 16 66.49 2.96 17.61
C ALA A 16 65.35 2.47 16.65
N ALA A 17 65.09 3.04 15.45
CA ALA A 17 65.58 2.71 14.07
C ALA A 17 65.17 1.32 13.48
N PRO A 18 65.18 1.04 12.13
CA PRO A 18 65.72 1.86 11.02
C PRO A 18 64.91 1.94 9.68
N ARG A 19 65.09 3.08 8.98
CA ARG A 19 65.48 3.33 7.55
C ARG A 19 65.05 2.43 6.38
N PHE A 20 64.74 3.10 5.27
CA PHE A 20 65.42 2.90 3.96
C PHE A 20 65.73 4.26 3.29
N SER A 21 66.75 4.34 2.43
CA SER A 21 67.19 5.61 1.82
C SER A 21 67.85 5.48 0.44
N LYS A 22 67.37 6.30 -0.51
CA LYS A 22 68.06 6.92 -1.68
C LYS A 22 68.87 6.04 -2.65
N LEU A 23 68.70 6.32 -3.97
CA LEU A 23 69.68 7.03 -4.80
C LEU A 23 69.13 7.41 -6.21
N HIS A 24 69.50 8.61 -6.68
CA HIS A 24 69.57 9.18 -8.04
C HIS A 24 68.42 9.10 -9.10
N GLU A 25 67.86 10.28 -9.42
CA GLU A 25 68.08 11.05 -10.69
C GLU A 25 68.73 10.30 -11.89
N THR A 26 68.34 10.47 -13.17
CA THR A 26 67.84 11.66 -13.92
C THR A 26 67.31 11.24 -15.31
N ASN A 27 66.60 12.16 -16.00
CA ASN A 27 66.43 12.25 -17.48
C ASN A 27 65.61 11.15 -18.20
N SER A 28 64.93 11.40 -19.32
CA SER A 28 64.44 12.63 -19.98
C SER A 28 63.59 12.22 -21.21
N SER A 29 62.57 13.02 -21.60
CA SER A 29 62.05 13.23 -22.99
C SER A 29 61.80 12.03 -23.95
N SER A 30 60.78 11.98 -24.80
CA SER A 30 59.64 12.87 -25.10
C SER A 30 58.76 12.23 -26.19
N SER A 31 57.45 12.45 -26.13
CA SER A 31 56.52 12.67 -27.26
C SER A 31 56.67 11.86 -28.58
N SER A 32 55.61 11.14 -28.99
CA SER A 32 54.60 11.63 -29.98
C SER A 32 53.82 10.51 -30.73
N THR A 33 52.53 10.77 -30.97
CA THR A 33 51.73 10.40 -32.17
C THR A 33 51.49 8.93 -32.62
N VAL A 34 50.23 8.49 -32.40
CA VAL A 34 49.18 8.25 -33.45
C VAL A 34 49.12 6.93 -34.27
N LEU A 35 47.90 6.35 -34.23
CA LEU A 35 47.12 5.60 -35.25
C LEU A 35 47.02 4.05 -35.28
N LEU A 36 45.75 3.64 -35.38
CA LEU A 36 45.14 2.58 -36.23
C LEU A 36 45.21 1.06 -35.87
N THR A 37 44.00 0.54 -35.60
CA THR A 37 43.39 -0.73 -36.08
C THR A 37 43.95 -2.13 -35.77
N LEU A 38 43.03 -2.95 -35.24
CA LEU A 38 42.68 -4.33 -35.64
C LEU A 38 43.79 -5.41 -35.68
N LEU A 39 43.66 -6.43 -34.81
CA LEU A 39 43.28 -7.81 -35.22
C LEU A 39 43.30 -8.81 -34.04
N ARG A 40 42.35 -9.76 -34.04
CA ARG A 40 42.41 -11.09 -33.37
C ARG A 40 43.52 -11.94 -34.07
N PRO A 41 44.14 -13.02 -33.48
CA PRO A 41 43.40 -14.10 -32.80
C PRO A 41 44.13 -14.98 -31.74
N ALA A 42 43.33 -15.87 -31.13
CA ALA A 42 43.57 -17.27 -30.72
C ALA A 42 44.98 -17.82 -30.31
N ALA A 43 44.98 -18.37 -29.07
CA ALA A 43 45.35 -19.76 -28.71
C ALA A 43 46.77 -20.17 -28.25
N THR A 44 46.73 -21.17 -27.36
CA THR A 44 47.74 -22.22 -27.02
C THR A 44 48.82 -21.95 -25.95
N LEU A 45 48.49 -22.38 -24.71
CA LEU A 45 49.27 -23.23 -23.78
C LEU A 45 50.82 -23.14 -23.74
N LEU A 46 51.37 -22.89 -22.54
CA LEU A 46 52.21 -23.87 -21.80
C LEU A 46 52.42 -23.48 -20.31
N PHE A 47 53.02 -24.38 -19.52
CA PHE A 47 52.82 -24.54 -18.07
C PHE A 47 53.85 -23.86 -17.11
N ASN A 48 53.50 -23.91 -15.81
CA ASN A 48 54.28 -23.63 -14.57
C ASN A 48 54.34 -22.16 -14.07
N SER A 49 54.19 -21.87 -12.76
CA SER A 49 53.85 -22.73 -11.59
C SER A 49 53.51 -21.92 -10.32
N ARG A 50 52.65 -22.48 -9.45
CA ARG A 50 52.46 -22.22 -7.99
C ARG A 50 52.00 -20.83 -7.49
N SER A 51 50.75 -20.77 -7.02
CA SER A 51 50.42 -20.45 -5.62
C SER A 51 49.02 -20.99 -5.25
N LEU A 52 48.64 -20.91 -3.96
CA LEU A 52 47.48 -21.58 -3.36
C LEU A 52 46.12 -21.09 -3.91
N ALA A 53 45.20 -22.03 -4.11
CA ALA A 53 43.76 -21.77 -4.17
C ALA A 53 43.02 -22.77 -3.28
N THR A 54 42.27 -22.26 -2.30
CA THR A 54 41.21 -22.99 -1.60
C THR A 54 39.91 -22.25 -1.87
N THR A 55 39.13 -22.78 -2.81
CA THR A 55 37.86 -22.20 -3.25
C THR A 55 36.72 -23.07 -2.73
N THR A 56 35.99 -22.59 -1.74
CA THR A 56 34.76 -23.25 -1.28
C THR A 56 33.57 -22.54 -1.93
N ARG A 57 33.04 -23.12 -3.02
CA ARG A 57 31.73 -22.75 -3.55
C ARG A 57 30.66 -23.22 -2.56
N ALA A 58 29.80 -22.32 -2.12
CA ALA A 58 28.48 -22.68 -1.62
C ALA A 58 27.49 -22.58 -2.79
N SER A 59 26.98 -23.73 -3.22
CA SER A 59 25.87 -23.84 -4.18
C SER A 59 24.60 -24.12 -3.40
N LEU A 60 23.55 -23.35 -3.63
CA LEU A 60 22.18 -23.73 -3.28
C LEU A 60 21.34 -23.71 -4.56
N SER A 61 20.69 -24.84 -4.79
CA SER A 61 19.80 -25.14 -5.90
C SER A 61 18.87 -26.23 -5.41
N GLU A 62 17.58 -25.95 -5.29
CA GLU A 62 16.57 -26.98 -5.03
C GLU A 62 15.43 -26.79 -6.05
N ASP A 63 15.11 -27.87 -6.75
CA ASP A 63 14.04 -27.95 -7.76
C ASP A 63 12.69 -28.28 -7.10
N GLU A 64 11.60 -27.99 -7.81
CA GLU A 64 10.22 -28.05 -7.30
C GLU A 64 9.61 -29.47 -7.07
N ASN A 65 8.49 -29.45 -6.35
CA ASN A 65 7.28 -30.28 -6.49
C ASN A 65 7.20 -31.69 -5.87
N GLY A 66 6.27 -31.83 -4.89
CA GLY A 66 5.72 -33.11 -4.43
C GLY A 66 4.63 -32.98 -3.36
N VAL A 67 3.40 -33.42 -3.64
CA VAL A 67 2.28 -33.46 -2.67
C VAL A 67 2.44 -34.64 -1.70
N VAL A 68 2.59 -34.39 -0.40
CA VAL A 68 2.51 -35.42 0.67
C VAL A 68 1.90 -34.85 1.97
N GLU A 69 1.28 -35.73 2.74
CA GLU A 69 0.74 -35.53 4.11
C GLU A 69 1.83 -35.15 5.14
N ASP A 70 1.40 -34.75 6.35
CA ASP A 70 2.26 -34.39 7.52
C ASP A 70 3.55 -35.25 7.65
N PRO A 71 4.75 -34.67 7.44
CA PRO A 71 5.99 -35.34 7.77
C PRO A 71 6.25 -35.22 9.28
N VAL A 72 6.47 -36.37 9.94
CA VAL A 72 7.05 -36.41 11.29
C VAL A 72 8.37 -35.63 11.28
N SER A 73 8.45 -34.54 12.05
CA SER A 73 9.59 -33.63 12.04
C SER A 73 10.86 -34.34 12.52
N VAL A 74 11.81 -34.56 11.61
CA VAL A 74 13.12 -35.12 11.95
C VAL A 74 13.98 -34.02 12.56
N SER A 75 14.39 -34.19 13.81
CA SER A 75 15.42 -33.36 14.45
C SER A 75 16.79 -33.67 13.82
N GLU A 76 17.51 -32.65 13.35
CA GLU A 76 18.85 -32.88 12.77
C GLU A 76 19.93 -33.12 13.84
N ILE A 77 19.67 -32.69 15.09
CA ILE A 77 20.65 -32.72 16.20
C ILE A 77 20.06 -33.34 17.48
N LEU A 78 18.78 -33.09 17.79
CA LEU A 78 18.19 -33.41 19.11
C LEU A 78 17.41 -34.74 19.16
N ASP A 79 18.09 -35.85 19.49
CA ASP A 79 17.41 -37.08 19.92
C ASP A 79 16.58 -36.84 21.22
N GLU A 80 15.50 -37.59 21.44
CA GLU A 80 14.61 -37.50 22.62
C GLU A 80 15.37 -37.51 23.97
N GLU A 81 16.42 -38.33 24.09
CA GLU A 81 17.27 -38.37 25.29
C GLU A 81 18.05 -37.06 25.50
N LEU A 82 18.55 -36.45 24.42
CA LEU A 82 19.26 -35.18 24.46
C LEU A 82 18.30 -34.03 24.77
N LEU A 83 17.14 -33.97 24.12
CA LEU A 83 16.09 -32.99 24.39
C LEU A 83 15.61 -33.05 25.85
N SER A 84 15.50 -34.27 26.41
CA SER A 84 15.15 -34.47 27.82
C SER A 84 16.21 -33.96 28.81
N ARG A 85 17.48 -33.92 28.41
CA ARG A 85 18.58 -33.31 29.18
C ARG A 85 18.62 -31.79 29.02
N VAL A 86 18.60 -31.30 27.78
CA VAL A 86 18.69 -29.87 27.45
C VAL A 86 17.53 -29.08 28.06
N SER A 87 16.31 -29.63 28.10
CA SER A 87 15.12 -28.98 28.70
C SER A 87 15.16 -28.82 30.23
N VAL A 88 16.22 -29.30 30.90
CA VAL A 88 16.45 -29.16 32.35
C VAL A 88 17.56 -28.15 32.67
N ALA A 89 18.29 -27.68 31.65
CA ALA A 89 19.34 -26.66 31.81
C ALA A 89 18.80 -25.37 32.48
N GLU A 90 19.64 -24.68 33.25
CA GLU A 90 19.30 -23.42 33.90
C GLU A 90 19.18 -22.27 32.88
N ASP A 91 20.07 -22.23 31.88
CA ASP A 91 20.11 -21.16 30.87
C ASP A 91 20.53 -21.64 29.46
N ALA A 92 20.54 -20.72 28.49
CA ALA A 92 20.94 -20.98 27.12
C ALA A 92 22.42 -21.38 26.96
N ASN A 93 23.30 -20.99 27.88
CA ASN A 93 24.73 -21.32 27.80
C ASN A 93 24.93 -22.78 28.19
N GLU A 94 24.33 -23.23 29.30
CA GLU A 94 24.35 -24.63 29.72
C GLU A 94 23.68 -25.53 28.68
N ALA A 95 22.56 -25.08 28.08
CA ALA A 95 21.92 -25.77 26.97
C ALA A 95 22.89 -25.96 25.76
N MET A 96 23.64 -24.92 25.39
CA MET A 96 24.65 -24.99 24.32
C MET A 96 25.84 -25.86 24.69
N GLU A 97 26.29 -25.85 25.95
CA GLU A 97 27.32 -26.75 26.43
C GLU A 97 26.89 -28.20 26.23
N ILE A 98 25.70 -28.59 26.73
CA ILE A 98 25.13 -29.95 26.59
C ILE A 98 25.03 -30.38 25.12
N ILE A 99 24.53 -29.51 24.23
CA ILE A 99 24.43 -29.78 22.78
C ILE A 99 25.83 -29.96 22.17
N SER A 100 26.76 -29.05 22.47
CA SER A 100 28.13 -29.12 21.97
C SER A 100 28.83 -30.40 22.43
N GLU A 101 28.60 -30.85 23.67
CA GLU A 101 29.19 -32.05 24.24
C GLU A 101 28.74 -33.33 23.51
N SER A 102 27.46 -33.43 23.16
CA SER A 102 26.96 -34.57 22.36
C SER A 102 27.56 -34.61 20.95
N GLU A 103 27.72 -33.45 20.32
CA GLU A 103 28.17 -33.34 18.93
C GLU A 103 29.71 -33.26 18.76
N LYS A 104 30.48 -33.09 19.84
CA LYS A 104 31.96 -33.23 19.88
C LYS A 104 32.46 -34.54 19.22
N SER A 105 31.62 -35.56 19.16
CA SER A 105 31.91 -36.87 18.54
C SER A 105 31.65 -36.94 17.03
N LYS A 106 30.83 -36.04 16.46
CA LYS A 106 30.36 -36.10 15.07
C LYS A 106 30.83 -34.92 14.20
N ARG A 107 30.97 -33.72 14.76
CA ARG A 107 31.33 -32.49 14.00
C ARG A 107 32.50 -31.76 14.68
N SER A 108 33.60 -31.58 13.95
CA SER A 108 34.82 -30.89 14.44
C SER A 108 34.86 -29.38 14.18
N SER A 109 33.93 -28.87 13.38
CA SER A 109 33.59 -27.46 13.23
C SER A 109 32.26 -27.18 13.93
N GLY A 110 32.10 -26.01 14.55
CA GLY A 110 30.85 -25.63 15.23
C GLY A 110 29.64 -25.55 14.29
N GLY A 111 28.44 -25.47 14.86
CA GLY A 111 27.18 -25.56 14.13
C GLY A 111 26.16 -24.48 14.52
N VAL A 112 25.08 -24.39 13.75
CA VAL A 112 23.91 -23.57 14.09
C VAL A 112 22.84 -24.50 14.63
N VAL A 113 22.27 -24.19 15.80
CA VAL A 113 21.08 -24.88 16.33
C VAL A 113 19.88 -24.39 15.53
N SER A 114 19.20 -25.32 14.83
CA SER A 114 18.14 -24.98 13.89
C SER A 114 16.91 -24.36 14.59
N VAL A 115 16.10 -23.62 13.84
CA VAL A 115 14.84 -23.03 14.36
C VAL A 115 13.92 -24.11 14.95
N ASN A 116 13.86 -25.30 14.32
CA ASN A 116 13.04 -26.40 14.82
C ASN A 116 13.60 -26.98 16.12
N ASP A 117 14.92 -27.16 16.24
CA ASP A 117 15.58 -27.59 17.48
C ASP A 117 15.35 -26.57 18.61
N CYS A 118 15.49 -25.27 18.33
CA CYS A 118 15.13 -24.20 19.28
C CYS A 118 13.66 -24.29 19.74
N ARG A 119 12.73 -24.52 18.80
CA ARG A 119 11.30 -24.68 19.10
C ARG A 119 11.04 -25.89 19.99
N LEU A 120 11.71 -27.02 19.74
CA LEU A 120 11.62 -28.22 20.57
C LEU A 120 12.13 -27.96 22.00
N ILE A 121 13.31 -27.31 22.14
CA ILE A 121 13.88 -26.93 23.45
C ILE A 121 12.92 -26.03 24.22
N ILE A 122 12.42 -24.96 23.59
CA ILE A 122 11.49 -24.00 24.21
C ILE A 122 10.19 -24.68 24.65
N ASN A 123 9.60 -25.52 23.80
CA ASN A 123 8.37 -26.24 24.12
C ASN A 123 8.55 -27.27 25.24
N ALA A 124 9.68 -27.99 25.24
CA ALA A 124 10.01 -28.94 26.31
C ALA A 124 10.27 -28.23 27.65
N ALA A 125 10.98 -27.09 27.62
CA ALA A 125 11.25 -26.27 28.80
C ALA A 125 9.97 -25.68 29.40
N VAL A 126 9.12 -25.04 28.57
CA VAL A 126 7.79 -24.54 28.96
C VAL A 126 6.91 -25.67 29.51
N GLY A 127 6.86 -26.82 28.84
CA GLY A 127 6.07 -27.98 29.27
C GLY A 127 6.51 -28.57 30.62
N ARG A 128 7.79 -28.41 30.99
CA ARG A 128 8.35 -28.76 32.31
C ARG A 128 8.25 -27.63 33.34
N GLY A 129 7.74 -26.46 32.97
CA GLY A 129 7.66 -25.27 33.81
C GLY A 129 8.96 -24.44 33.88
N ASN A 130 10.04 -24.89 33.22
CA ASN A 130 11.30 -24.17 33.09
C ASN A 130 11.17 -23.04 32.05
N THR A 131 10.43 -22.01 32.44
CA THR A 131 10.17 -20.82 31.61
C THR A 131 11.37 -19.87 31.55
N ASP A 132 12.33 -20.01 32.47
CA ASP A 132 13.51 -19.15 32.54
C ASP A 132 14.57 -19.60 31.50
N LEU A 133 14.78 -20.91 31.31
CA LEU A 133 15.52 -21.44 30.15
C LEU A 133 14.89 -21.01 28.82
N ALA A 134 13.56 -21.10 28.70
CA ALA A 134 12.85 -20.75 27.47
C ALA A 134 13.02 -19.26 27.09
N LEU A 135 12.99 -18.36 28.07
CA LEU A 135 13.29 -16.94 27.90
C LEU A 135 14.79 -16.70 27.62
N SER A 136 15.69 -17.41 28.30
CA SER A 136 17.14 -17.31 28.08
C SER A 136 17.52 -17.67 26.64
N VAL A 137 17.04 -18.82 26.14
CA VAL A 137 17.25 -19.25 24.75
C VAL A 137 16.69 -18.21 23.78
N PHE A 138 15.48 -17.69 24.03
CA PHE A 138 14.89 -16.65 23.19
C PHE A 138 15.71 -15.35 23.13
N TYR A 139 16.21 -14.85 24.26
CA TYR A 139 17.02 -13.64 24.27
C TYR A 139 18.39 -13.86 23.63
N THR A 140 19.02 -15.02 23.83
CA THR A 140 20.27 -15.37 23.14
C THR A 140 20.06 -15.57 21.64
N MET A 141 18.92 -16.11 21.20
CA MET A 141 18.52 -16.15 19.78
C MET A 141 18.41 -14.76 19.17
N ARG A 142 18.01 -13.73 19.93
CA ARG A 142 18.00 -12.34 19.44
C ARG A 142 19.39 -11.68 19.44
N SER A 143 20.26 -12.00 20.39
CA SER A 143 21.58 -11.36 20.53
C SER A 143 22.72 -12.03 19.74
N SER A 144 22.52 -13.22 19.16
CA SER A 144 23.57 -14.02 18.50
C SER A 144 24.14 -13.43 17.19
N PHE A 145 23.85 -12.16 16.86
CA PHE A 145 24.21 -11.51 15.58
C PHE A 145 25.40 -10.54 15.65
N ASP A 146 25.80 -10.07 16.84
CA ASP A 146 26.86 -9.05 16.98
C ASP A 146 28.30 -9.59 16.93
N GLN A 147 28.51 -10.91 17.07
CA GLN A 147 29.85 -11.45 17.25
C GLN A 147 30.51 -11.88 15.93
N GLY A 148 31.45 -11.06 15.46
CA GLY A 148 32.44 -11.47 14.46
C GLY A 148 33.31 -12.62 14.97
N VAL A 149 33.53 -13.65 14.16
CA VAL A 149 34.28 -14.84 14.59
C VAL A 149 35.77 -14.51 14.72
N SER A 150 36.28 -14.49 15.95
CA SER A 150 37.72 -14.64 16.21
C SER A 150 38.10 -16.11 16.08
N GLU A 151 39.04 -16.45 15.21
CA GLU A 151 39.47 -17.84 14.93
C GLU A 151 40.03 -18.56 16.17
N ASN A 152 40.43 -17.80 17.21
CA ASN A 152 40.96 -18.29 18.49
C ASN A 152 39.89 -18.54 19.58
N SER A 153 38.60 -18.45 19.25
CA SER A 153 37.50 -18.72 20.18
C SER A 153 37.32 -20.22 20.49
N SER A 154 36.68 -20.53 21.62
CA SER A 154 36.49 -21.91 22.12
C SER A 154 35.56 -22.73 21.23
N PHE A 155 35.49 -24.05 21.43
CA PHE A 155 34.59 -24.89 20.64
C PHE A 155 33.10 -24.52 20.81
N VAL A 156 32.71 -24.01 22.00
CA VAL A 156 31.34 -23.57 22.30
C VAL A 156 31.03 -22.25 21.59
N ASP A 157 31.97 -21.30 21.55
CA ASP A 157 31.83 -20.01 20.85
C ASP A 157 31.65 -20.13 19.32
N ARG A 158 31.90 -21.32 18.77
CA ARG A 158 31.67 -21.65 17.36
C ARG A 158 30.24 -22.12 17.09
N TRP A 159 29.43 -22.35 18.12
CA TRP A 159 28.02 -22.69 17.98
C TRP A 159 27.15 -21.43 18.08
N ARG A 160 26.07 -21.39 17.29
CA ARG A 160 25.15 -20.25 17.22
C ARG A 160 23.70 -20.69 17.28
N TRP A 161 22.84 -19.83 17.78
CA TRP A 161 21.40 -20.02 17.72
C TRP A 161 20.81 -19.41 16.43
N SER A 162 19.82 -20.06 15.81
CA SER A 162 19.06 -19.47 14.70
C SER A 162 18.24 -18.23 15.10
N ARG A 163 17.75 -17.46 14.11
CA ARG A 163 16.77 -16.39 14.35
C ARG A 163 15.46 -16.96 14.89
N PRO A 164 14.78 -16.28 15.83
CA PRO A 164 13.44 -16.66 16.25
C PRO A 164 12.44 -16.42 15.12
N ASP A 165 11.48 -17.33 14.98
CA ASP A 165 10.38 -17.25 14.03
C ASP A 165 9.03 -17.00 14.73
N VAL A 166 7.99 -16.80 13.94
CA VAL A 166 6.60 -16.65 14.40
C VAL A 166 6.15 -17.80 15.30
N ASN A 167 6.57 -19.03 15.02
CA ASN A 167 6.19 -20.20 15.84
C ASN A 167 6.82 -20.14 17.23
N ILE A 168 8.08 -19.73 17.34
CA ILE A 168 8.77 -19.53 18.62
C ILE A 168 8.12 -18.39 19.40
N TYR A 169 7.84 -17.24 18.77
CA TYR A 169 7.13 -16.13 19.41
C TYR A 169 5.77 -16.59 19.96
N THR A 170 4.96 -17.25 19.13
CA THR A 170 3.63 -17.75 19.50
C THR A 170 3.70 -18.76 20.65
N SER A 171 4.57 -19.78 20.53
CA SER A 171 4.68 -20.85 21.53
C SER A 171 5.13 -20.30 22.89
N LEU A 172 6.05 -19.32 22.89
CA LEU A 172 6.56 -18.71 24.11
C LEU A 172 5.52 -17.76 24.75
N VAL A 173 4.81 -16.92 23.97
CA VAL A 173 3.72 -16.07 24.50
C VAL A 173 2.60 -16.94 25.11
N GLN A 174 2.14 -17.96 24.38
CA GLN A 174 1.09 -18.88 24.86
C GLN A 174 1.55 -19.68 26.09
N GLY A 175 2.80 -20.17 26.06
CA GLY A 175 3.44 -20.89 27.16
C GLY A 175 3.51 -20.06 28.45
N LEU A 176 4.02 -18.83 28.35
CA LEU A 176 4.10 -17.89 29.48
C LEU A 176 2.71 -17.52 30.01
N ALA A 177 1.73 -17.31 29.13
CA ALA A 177 0.33 -17.07 29.54
C ALA A 177 -0.28 -18.28 30.26
N ALA A 178 -0.01 -19.51 29.80
CA ALA A 178 -0.45 -20.74 30.47
C ALA A 178 0.24 -20.94 31.83
N SER A 179 1.53 -20.59 31.94
CA SER A 179 2.30 -20.55 33.19
C SER A 179 1.97 -19.36 34.10
N LEU A 180 1.01 -18.50 33.72
CA LEU A 180 0.60 -17.28 34.42
C LEU A 180 1.70 -16.19 34.55
N LYS A 181 2.82 -16.31 33.82
CA LYS A 181 3.88 -15.29 33.67
C LYS A 181 3.44 -14.18 32.68
N VAL A 182 2.30 -13.54 32.97
CA VAL A 182 1.68 -12.53 32.09
C VAL A 182 2.61 -11.35 31.82
N SER A 183 3.33 -10.84 32.82
CA SER A 183 4.26 -9.73 32.64
C SER A 183 5.36 -10.02 31.63
N ASP A 184 5.87 -11.25 31.60
CA ASP A 184 6.93 -11.65 30.67
C ASP A 184 6.36 -11.88 29.26
N ALA A 185 5.16 -12.44 29.15
CA ALA A 185 4.43 -12.54 27.87
C ALA A 185 4.12 -11.15 27.25
N LEU A 186 3.83 -10.14 28.07
CA LEU A 186 3.61 -8.76 27.59
C LEU A 186 4.91 -8.08 27.16
N ARG A 187 6.04 -8.32 27.86
CA ARG A 187 7.36 -7.87 27.40
C ARG A 187 7.72 -8.50 26.06
N LEU A 188 7.44 -9.81 25.91
CA LEU A 188 7.67 -10.53 24.67
C LEU A 188 6.87 -9.95 23.49
N ILE A 189 5.63 -9.48 23.71
CA ILE A 189 4.88 -8.76 22.66
C ILE A 189 5.52 -7.41 22.33
N ASP A 190 6.03 -6.66 23.32
CA ASP A 190 6.77 -5.41 23.06
C ASP A 190 8.08 -5.65 22.30
N ASP A 191 8.75 -6.78 22.60
CA ASP A 191 9.94 -7.27 21.91
C ASP A 191 9.65 -7.62 20.43
N ILE A 192 8.52 -8.28 20.14
CA ILE A 192 8.08 -8.61 18.77
C ILE A 192 7.68 -7.34 17.98
N CYS A 193 7.19 -6.29 18.65
CA CYS A 193 6.93 -5.01 18.01
C CYS A 193 8.20 -4.28 17.54
N ARG A 194 9.40 -4.78 17.88
CA ARG A 194 10.72 -4.18 17.60
C ARG A 194 11.66 -5.21 16.97
N VAL A 195 11.25 -5.76 15.82
CA VAL A 195 12.09 -6.69 15.03
C VAL A 195 13.40 -6.00 14.63
N GLY A 196 14.50 -6.77 14.54
CA GLY A 196 15.81 -6.28 14.10
C GLY A 196 16.63 -5.53 15.16
N VAL A 197 15.98 -4.90 16.14
CA VAL A 197 16.64 -4.06 17.15
C VAL A 197 17.12 -4.88 18.36
N SER A 198 18.37 -4.66 18.75
CA SER A 198 18.93 -5.14 20.02
C SER A 198 18.32 -4.36 21.20
N PRO A 199 17.92 -4.99 22.31
CA PRO A 199 17.43 -4.28 23.50
C PRO A 199 18.41 -3.25 24.10
N GLY A 200 19.69 -3.28 23.70
CA GLY A 200 20.74 -2.35 24.12
C GLY A 200 21.17 -1.31 23.06
N GLU A 201 20.39 -1.11 22.00
CA GLU A 201 20.73 -0.16 20.93
C GLU A 201 20.82 1.30 21.44
N GLU A 202 21.99 1.93 21.24
CA GLU A 202 22.28 3.29 21.75
C GLU A 202 21.73 4.41 20.85
N VAL A 203 21.38 4.12 19.59
CA VAL A 203 20.97 5.09 18.57
C VAL A 203 19.60 4.72 17.98
N PRO A 204 18.50 5.31 18.49
CA PRO A 204 17.17 5.06 17.94
C PRO A 204 16.93 5.86 16.65
N PHE A 205 16.12 5.29 15.74
CA PHE A 205 15.63 5.91 14.48
C PHE A 205 15.22 7.39 14.62
N GLY A 206 14.63 7.76 15.77
CA GLY A 206 14.33 9.14 16.13
C GLY A 206 12.87 9.52 15.90
N LYS A 207 12.57 10.83 15.94
CA LYS A 207 11.18 11.31 15.87
C LYS A 207 10.82 11.82 14.49
N VAL A 208 9.82 11.21 13.84
CA VAL A 208 9.21 11.74 12.61
C VAL A 208 8.63 13.13 12.88
N VAL A 209 9.01 14.10 12.04
CA VAL A 209 8.54 15.50 12.08
C VAL A 209 7.69 15.77 10.84
N ARG A 210 6.52 16.40 11.01
CA ARG A 210 5.61 16.72 9.90
C ARG A 210 5.70 18.17 9.41
N CYS A 211 5.22 18.38 8.18
CA CYS A 211 5.14 19.69 7.55
C CYS A 211 4.14 20.59 8.29
N PRO A 212 4.53 21.78 8.79
CA PRO A 212 3.62 22.72 9.47
C PRO A 212 2.43 23.21 8.62
N THR A 213 2.46 23.03 7.30
CA THR A 213 1.43 23.46 6.36
C THR A 213 0.60 22.31 5.77
N CYS A 214 1.17 21.09 5.72
CA CYS A 214 0.54 19.96 5.03
C CYS A 214 0.31 18.73 5.91
N LEU A 215 0.88 18.68 7.13
CA LEU A 215 0.80 17.59 8.10
C LEU A 215 1.25 16.21 7.57
N ILE A 216 1.97 16.18 6.44
CA ILE A 216 2.70 15.00 5.95
C ILE A 216 4.06 14.90 6.65
N ALA A 217 4.58 13.69 6.88
CA ALA A 217 5.94 13.50 7.35
C ALA A 217 6.95 14.15 6.39
N VAL A 218 7.98 14.81 6.92
CA VAL A 218 8.99 15.50 6.10
C VAL A 218 10.44 15.09 6.38
N ALA A 219 10.76 14.67 7.60
CA ALA A 219 12.09 14.25 8.03
C ALA A 219 12.01 13.48 9.37
N VAL A 220 13.14 12.88 9.77
CA VAL A 220 13.31 12.23 11.08
C VAL A 220 14.36 12.98 11.90
N ALA A 221 13.97 13.41 13.10
CA ALA A 221 14.82 14.13 14.03
C ALA A 221 15.43 13.15 15.06
N GLN A 222 16.60 12.60 14.72
CA GLN A 222 17.43 11.78 15.61
C GLN A 222 18.01 12.61 16.79
N PRO A 223 18.51 11.96 17.86
CA PRO A 223 19.11 12.62 19.03
C PRO A 223 20.32 13.53 18.71
N GLN A 224 21.18 13.12 17.77
CA GLN A 224 22.38 13.84 17.32
C GLN A 224 22.06 15.07 16.44
N HIS A 225 20.89 15.11 15.82
CA HIS A 225 20.52 16.21 14.93
C HIS A 225 20.30 17.53 15.70
N GLY A 226 20.90 18.60 15.18
CA GLY A 226 20.77 19.97 15.66
C GLY A 226 19.86 20.80 14.76
N ILE A 227 20.44 21.55 13.81
CA ILE A 227 19.68 22.34 12.83
C ILE A 227 19.72 21.67 11.47
N GLN A 228 18.56 21.49 10.85
CA GLN A 228 18.41 20.92 9.51
C GLN A 228 17.52 21.81 8.63
N ILE A 229 17.75 21.77 7.32
CA ILE A 229 16.92 22.46 6.33
C ILE A 229 16.23 21.39 5.50
N ILE A 230 14.90 21.33 5.58
CA ILE A 230 14.10 20.33 4.90
C ILE A 230 13.15 21.00 3.89
N SER A 231 12.62 20.23 2.95
CA SER A 231 11.59 20.69 2.01
C SER A 231 10.43 19.72 1.95
N CYS A 232 9.21 20.23 2.01
CA CYS A 232 8.01 19.43 1.86
C CYS A 232 7.69 19.24 0.37
N SER A 233 7.50 18.00 -0.08
CA SER A 233 7.15 17.67 -1.47
C SER A 233 5.81 18.30 -1.91
N LYS A 234 4.82 18.31 -1.00
CA LYS A 234 3.43 18.73 -1.27
C LYS A 234 3.24 20.25 -1.36
N CYS A 235 3.72 21.04 -0.39
CA CYS A 235 3.64 22.51 -0.47
C CYS A 235 4.85 23.15 -1.16
N ARG A 236 5.93 22.38 -1.39
CA ARG A 236 7.19 22.81 -2.02
C ARG A 236 7.91 23.96 -1.31
N TYR A 237 7.57 24.20 -0.04
CA TYR A 237 8.25 25.15 0.85
C TYR A 237 9.42 24.49 1.59
N LYS A 238 10.41 25.31 1.94
CA LYS A 238 11.50 24.94 2.83
C LYS A 238 11.19 25.35 4.26
N TYR A 239 11.64 24.54 5.20
CA TYR A 239 11.53 24.78 6.64
C TYR A 239 12.89 24.55 7.29
N GLU A 240 13.17 25.29 8.35
CA GLU A 240 14.32 25.06 9.22
C GLU A 240 13.83 24.30 10.46
N LEU A 241 14.36 23.10 10.68
CA LEU A 241 14.10 22.31 11.88
C LEU A 241 15.22 22.58 12.88
N VAL A 242 14.87 23.02 14.09
CA VAL A 242 15.79 23.20 15.21
C VAL A 242 15.44 22.18 16.28
N SER A 243 16.30 21.17 16.44
CA SER A 243 16.11 20.03 17.36
C SER A 243 17.08 20.13 18.54
N GLY A 244 16.55 20.07 19.76
CA GLY A 244 17.36 20.27 20.97
C GLY A 244 16.55 20.20 22.27
N GLY A 245 17.24 20.32 23.40
CA GLY A 245 16.62 20.40 24.72
C GLY A 245 16.15 21.82 25.04
N ILE A 246 15.01 21.98 25.72
CA ILE A 246 14.58 23.29 26.24
C ILE A 246 15.41 23.63 27.50
N VAL A 247 16.11 24.76 27.46
CA VAL A 247 16.99 25.25 28.55
C VAL A 247 16.33 26.35 29.37
N SER A 248 15.40 27.13 28.79
CA SER A 248 14.60 28.09 29.54
C SER A 248 13.28 28.38 28.84
N ILE A 249 12.29 28.82 29.62
CA ILE A 249 10.93 29.15 29.19
C ILE A 249 10.50 30.44 29.89
N ASP A 250 10.21 31.49 29.12
CA ASP A 250 9.50 32.68 29.58
C ASP A 250 8.08 32.68 28.98
N SER A 251 7.06 33.01 29.79
CA SER A 251 5.66 33.05 29.35
C SER A 251 4.97 34.32 29.85
N GLU A 252 4.38 35.09 28.92
CA GLU A 252 3.54 36.26 29.20
C GLU A 252 2.09 35.93 28.82
N GLU A 253 1.17 35.87 29.79
CA GLU A 253 -0.27 35.79 29.49
C GLU A 253 -0.77 37.10 28.87
N ILE A 254 -1.60 37.00 27.82
CA ILE A 254 -2.21 38.17 27.20
C ILE A 254 -3.46 38.55 27.99
N SER A 255 -3.29 39.47 28.95
CA SER A 255 -4.42 40.12 29.62
C SER A 255 -5.38 40.74 28.58
N MET A 256 -6.62 40.23 28.55
CA MET A 256 -7.59 40.50 27.49
C MET A 256 -8.73 41.43 27.95
N ASP A 257 -8.44 42.74 28.04
CA ASP A 257 -9.49 43.76 27.95
C ASP A 257 -10.02 43.86 26.49
N ILE A 258 -10.79 42.85 26.05
CA ILE A 258 -11.35 42.83 24.69
C ILE A 258 -12.54 43.80 24.59
N PRO A 259 -12.47 44.84 23.73
CA PRO A 259 -13.62 45.69 23.46
C PRO A 259 -14.80 44.89 22.93
N ALA A 260 -16.02 45.21 23.38
CA ALA A 260 -17.22 44.40 23.10
C ALA A 260 -17.49 44.17 21.60
N TRP A 261 -17.13 45.12 20.73
CA TRP A 261 -17.31 44.99 19.28
C TRP A 261 -16.45 43.88 18.64
N LYS A 262 -15.24 43.61 19.17
CA LYS A 262 -14.41 42.46 18.74
C LYS A 262 -15.03 41.12 19.15
N ARG A 263 -15.79 41.06 20.25
CA ARG A 263 -16.62 39.89 20.60
C ARG A 263 -17.81 39.74 19.66
N GLY A 264 -18.45 40.84 19.25
CA GLY A 264 -19.51 40.83 18.23
C GLY A 264 -19.05 40.27 16.87
N LEU A 265 -17.84 40.61 16.41
CA LEU A 265 -17.28 40.10 15.15
C LEU A 265 -16.99 38.59 15.14
N ARG A 266 -16.79 37.95 16.30
CA ARG A 266 -16.74 36.47 16.38
C ARG A 266 -18.08 35.82 16.00
N PHE A 267 -19.20 36.45 16.38
CA PHE A 267 -20.55 35.92 16.12
C PHE A 267 -20.92 35.93 14.63
N LEU A 268 -20.31 36.84 13.84
CA LEU A 268 -20.56 36.98 12.41
C LEU A 268 -19.60 36.18 11.50
N GLN A 269 -18.66 35.41 12.06
CA GLN A 269 -17.64 34.62 11.32
C GLN A 269 -16.75 35.40 10.34
N ILE A 270 -16.73 36.74 10.39
CA ILE A 270 -16.00 37.61 9.42
C ILE A 270 -14.47 37.52 9.60
N MET A 271 -13.99 37.19 10.80
CA MET A 271 -12.57 37.10 11.14
C MET A 271 -12.09 35.64 11.22
N LYS A 272 -11.23 35.21 10.29
CA LYS A 272 -10.67 33.85 10.22
C LYS A 272 -9.42 33.59 11.09
N GLN A 273 -8.93 34.57 11.84
CA GLN A 273 -7.71 34.45 12.64
C GLN A 273 -8.04 34.15 14.11
N SER A 274 -7.42 33.10 14.67
CA SER A 274 -7.50 32.82 16.10
C SER A 274 -6.75 33.89 16.90
N ILE A 275 -7.23 34.13 18.12
CA ILE A 275 -6.69 35.15 19.02
C ILE A 275 -5.76 34.42 20.00
N PRO A 276 -4.49 34.83 20.14
CA PRO A 276 -3.57 34.20 21.08
C PRO A 276 -4.00 34.46 22.53
N ALA A 277 -3.79 33.47 23.40
CA ALA A 277 -4.04 33.54 24.84
C ALA A 277 -2.77 33.86 25.64
N ALA A 278 -1.63 33.28 25.24
CA ALA A 278 -0.33 33.52 25.84
C ALA A 278 0.75 33.70 24.77
N VAL A 279 1.84 34.37 25.15
CA VAL A 279 3.08 34.50 24.37
C VAL A 279 4.19 33.79 25.11
N HIS A 280 4.86 32.87 24.44
CA HIS A 280 5.96 32.10 25.00
C HIS A 280 7.27 32.43 24.28
N SER A 281 8.37 32.40 25.02
CA SER A 281 9.73 32.52 24.52
C SER A 281 10.54 31.37 25.10
N ILE A 282 10.89 30.40 24.28
CA ILE A 282 11.66 29.22 24.71
C ILE A 282 13.07 29.27 24.13
N VAL A 283 14.05 28.80 24.90
CA VAL A 283 15.44 28.62 24.41
C VAL A 283 15.69 27.14 24.18
N VAL A 284 15.92 26.77 22.92
CA VAL A 284 16.25 25.40 22.51
C VAL A 284 17.75 25.31 22.26
N GLN A 285 18.44 24.42 22.99
CA GLN A 285 19.87 24.14 22.81
C GLN A 285 20.06 22.85 22.03
N THR A 286 20.73 22.94 20.88
CA THR A 286 21.05 21.81 20.01
C THR A 286 22.21 20.97 20.58
N PRO A 287 22.38 19.70 20.18
CA PRO A 287 23.47 18.84 20.65
C PRO A 287 24.88 19.43 20.47
N SER A 288 25.09 20.27 19.45
CA SER A 288 26.34 21.02 19.22
C SER A 288 26.56 22.22 20.16
N GLY A 289 25.73 22.39 21.19
CA GLY A 289 25.82 23.46 22.19
C GLY A 289 25.21 24.81 21.77
N MET A 290 24.84 25.00 20.50
CA MET A 290 24.20 26.22 20.01
C MET A 290 22.77 26.37 20.55
N ALA A 291 22.48 27.51 21.17
CA ALA A 291 21.14 27.86 21.66
C ALA A 291 20.43 28.82 20.71
N ARG A 292 19.12 28.62 20.50
CA ARG A 292 18.24 29.54 19.76
C ARG A 292 16.97 29.86 20.56
N THR A 293 16.62 31.14 20.59
CA THR A 293 15.37 31.63 21.19
C THR A 293 14.24 31.62 20.16
N HIS A 294 13.14 30.94 20.47
CA HIS A 294 11.94 30.89 19.65
C HIS A 294 10.78 31.56 20.38
N LYS A 295 10.28 32.67 19.82
CA LYS A 295 9.14 33.41 20.37
C LYS A 295 7.88 33.18 19.54
N PHE A 296 6.82 32.72 20.18
CA PHE A 296 5.53 32.38 19.54
C PHE A 296 4.36 32.65 20.48
N ALA A 297 3.15 32.43 19.98
CA ALA A 297 1.93 32.47 20.77
C ALA A 297 1.10 31.20 20.58
N THR A 298 0.17 30.98 21.49
CA THR A 298 -0.67 29.77 21.61
C THR A 298 -2.14 30.15 21.78
N GLU A 299 -3.06 29.26 21.40
CA GLU A 299 -4.51 29.46 21.61
C GLU A 299 -4.94 29.19 23.06
N THR A 300 -4.11 28.51 23.83
CA THR A 300 -4.27 28.14 25.24
C THR A 300 -3.10 28.66 26.06
N VAL A 301 -3.28 28.85 27.36
CA VAL A 301 -2.17 29.22 28.28
C VAL A 301 -1.12 28.09 28.41
N ASP A 302 -1.53 26.85 28.15
CA ASP A 302 -0.66 25.67 28.22
C ASP A 302 0.48 25.69 27.19
N LEU A 303 1.71 25.54 27.66
CA LEU A 303 2.88 25.32 26.82
C LEU A 303 2.98 23.84 26.39
N PRO A 304 3.28 23.52 25.12
CA PRO A 304 3.28 22.14 24.60
C PRO A 304 4.49 21.26 24.99
N ALA A 305 5.45 21.80 25.75
CA ALA A 305 6.63 21.07 26.23
C ALA A 305 7.16 21.67 27.54
N LYS A 306 8.02 20.96 28.27
CA LYS A 306 8.62 21.41 29.54
C LYS A 306 10.13 21.62 29.41
N GLU A 307 10.70 22.37 30.36
CA GLU A 307 12.15 22.50 30.50
C GLU A 307 12.80 21.12 30.67
N GLY A 308 13.95 20.92 30.02
CA GLY A 308 14.62 19.61 29.92
C GLY A 308 14.02 18.62 28.91
N GLU A 309 12.84 18.88 28.33
CA GLU A 309 12.30 18.03 27.26
C GLU A 309 12.96 18.37 25.91
N ARG A 310 13.19 17.34 25.08
CA ARG A 310 13.70 17.49 23.70
C ARG A 310 12.54 17.82 22.76
N VAL A 311 12.72 18.85 21.94
CA VAL A 311 11.74 19.30 20.96
C VAL A 311 12.39 19.55 19.61
N THR A 312 11.61 19.45 18.53
CA THR A 312 11.93 20.05 17.24
C THR A 312 10.98 21.22 16.97
N VAL A 313 11.54 22.40 16.79
CA VAL A 313 10.80 23.59 16.33
C VAL A 313 10.99 23.71 14.82
N ALA A 314 9.88 23.69 14.07
CA ALA A 314 9.87 23.93 12.64
C ALA A 314 9.56 25.41 12.37
N SER A 315 10.57 26.13 11.87
CA SER A 315 10.49 27.54 11.48
C SER A 315 10.39 27.73 9.97
N ALA A 316 9.80 28.86 9.54
CA ALA A 316 9.87 29.30 8.15
C ALA A 316 11.34 29.52 7.73
N ALA A 317 11.73 29.03 6.54
CA ALA A 317 13.13 29.03 6.13
C ALA A 317 13.82 30.42 6.22
N PRO A 318 15.06 30.49 6.77
CA PRO A 318 15.78 31.73 6.95
C PRO A 318 16.19 32.42 5.64
N SER A 319 16.43 33.73 5.73
CA SER A 319 16.64 34.62 4.57
C SER A 319 17.96 34.43 3.83
N ASN A 320 18.91 33.67 4.38
CA ASN A 320 20.17 33.33 3.74
C ASN A 320 20.04 32.22 2.68
N LEU A 321 18.90 31.53 2.59
CA LEU A 321 18.66 30.42 1.66
C LEU A 321 18.03 30.85 0.31
N TYR A 322 18.03 32.15 -0.01
CA TYR A 322 17.44 32.65 -1.26
C TYR A 322 18.28 32.28 -2.49
N ARG A 323 17.62 31.76 -3.54
CA ARG A 323 18.24 31.61 -4.86
C ARG A 323 18.00 32.89 -5.66
N ALA A 324 19.09 33.56 -6.06
CA ALA A 324 19.03 34.61 -7.07
C ALA A 324 19.04 33.97 -8.46
N VAL A 325 18.10 34.38 -9.33
CA VAL A 325 18.08 33.96 -10.74
C VAL A 325 17.83 35.22 -11.58
N GLY A 326 18.90 35.77 -12.15
CA GLY A 326 18.88 37.08 -12.79
C GLY A 326 18.51 38.19 -11.80
N PRO A 327 17.69 39.19 -12.19
CA PRO A 327 17.28 40.29 -11.31
C PRO A 327 16.25 39.88 -10.23
N PHE A 328 15.73 38.65 -10.27
CA PHE A 328 14.69 38.18 -9.36
C PHE A 328 15.25 37.29 -8.25
N LYS A 329 14.77 37.54 -7.02
CA LYS A 329 15.06 36.71 -5.83
C LYS A 329 13.84 35.85 -5.52
N PHE A 330 13.99 34.53 -5.61
CA PHE A 330 12.93 33.58 -5.32
C PHE A 330 13.12 32.96 -3.93
N SER A 331 12.05 32.97 -3.13
CA SER A 331 12.05 32.54 -1.73
C SER A 331 11.04 31.42 -1.52
N PRO A 332 11.47 30.19 -1.18
CA PRO A 332 10.57 29.06 -0.90
C PRO A 332 9.95 29.11 0.50
N LYS A 333 9.37 30.26 0.84
CA LYS A 333 8.69 30.52 2.12
C LYS A 333 7.21 30.17 2.06
N ALA A 334 6.68 29.68 3.18
CA ALA A 334 5.25 29.56 3.40
C ALA A 334 4.55 30.93 3.38
N PRO A 335 3.31 31.03 2.89
CA PRO A 335 2.57 32.29 2.87
C PRO A 335 2.27 32.76 4.30
N ASN A 336 2.22 34.09 4.48
CA ASN A 336 1.90 34.79 5.73
C ASN A 336 2.95 34.73 6.86
N PHE A 337 4.08 34.03 6.72
CA PHE A 337 5.17 33.98 7.72
C PHE A 337 6.42 34.77 7.29
N TYR A 338 7.15 35.30 8.26
CA TYR A 338 8.48 35.91 8.09
C TYR A 338 9.58 34.85 8.28
N PRO A 339 10.76 35.01 7.62
CA PRO A 339 11.88 34.08 7.79
C PRO A 339 12.30 33.92 9.25
N GLY A 340 12.49 32.68 9.70
CA GLY A 340 12.85 32.33 11.08
C GLY A 340 11.66 32.20 12.05
N GLU A 341 10.45 32.65 11.70
CA GLU A 341 9.29 32.50 12.58
C GLU A 341 8.94 31.02 12.84
N PRO A 342 8.80 30.61 14.11
CA PRO A 342 8.37 29.26 14.47
C PRO A 342 6.91 29.02 14.06
N MET A 343 6.64 27.87 13.44
CA MET A 343 5.32 27.51 12.90
C MET A 343 4.71 26.29 13.59
N CYS A 344 5.54 25.33 14.02
CA CYS A 344 5.12 24.13 14.73
C CYS A 344 6.21 23.69 15.72
N LEU A 345 5.79 23.09 16.83
CA LEU A 345 6.66 22.42 17.79
C LEU A 345 6.26 20.94 17.87
N THR A 346 7.22 20.04 17.73
CA THR A 346 7.08 18.59 17.95
C THR A 346 7.80 18.23 19.25
N ASN A 347 7.07 17.73 20.25
CA ASN A 347 7.67 17.21 21.48
C ASN A 347 8.09 15.75 21.26
N HIS A 348 9.36 15.43 21.55
CA HIS A 348 9.92 14.10 21.26
C HIS A 348 9.44 13.02 22.25
N LYS A 349 8.99 13.42 23.44
CA LYS A 349 8.66 12.52 24.55
C LYS A 349 7.26 11.91 24.44
N ASP A 350 6.26 12.72 24.10
CA ASP A 350 4.88 12.27 23.87
C ASP A 350 4.53 12.19 22.37
N GLY A 351 5.40 12.73 21.49
CA GLY A 351 5.18 12.80 20.06
C GLY A 351 4.17 13.86 19.62
N ARG A 352 3.76 14.77 20.51
CA ARG A 352 2.70 15.75 20.23
C ARG A 352 3.22 16.87 19.33
N GLU A 353 2.51 17.09 18.23
CA GLU A 353 2.68 18.24 17.36
C GLU A 353 1.73 19.37 17.76
N SER A 354 2.25 20.59 17.87
CA SER A 354 1.49 21.79 18.24
C SER A 354 1.77 22.91 17.24
N LEU A 355 0.73 23.35 16.54
CA LEU A 355 0.81 24.51 15.63
C LEU A 355 0.93 25.80 16.45
N LEU A 356 1.79 26.71 15.99
CA LEU A 356 2.14 27.92 16.72
C LEU A 356 1.60 29.17 16.02
N LEU A 357 1.10 30.12 16.80
CA LEU A 357 0.66 31.43 16.31
C LEU A 357 1.80 32.44 16.35
N ARG A 358 1.71 33.47 15.49
CA ARG A 358 2.61 34.62 15.53
C ARG A 358 2.45 35.36 16.86
N ALA A 359 3.57 35.59 17.56
CA ALA A 359 3.60 36.48 18.70
C ALA A 359 3.33 37.95 18.27
N PRO A 360 2.46 38.70 18.97
CA PRO A 360 2.24 40.11 18.67
C PRO A 360 3.53 40.93 18.90
N THR A 361 3.82 41.85 17.98
CA THR A 361 4.97 42.77 18.06
C THR A 361 4.73 43.82 19.15
N LYS A 362 5.71 44.01 20.06
CA LYS A 362 5.64 44.95 21.19
C LYS A 362 5.84 46.44 20.80
N ASP A 363 5.84 46.75 19.50
CA ASP A 363 5.99 48.13 19.00
C ASP A 363 4.65 48.87 19.04
N GLY A 364 4.59 49.89 19.90
CA GLY A 364 3.48 50.82 19.97
C GLY A 364 3.43 51.75 18.75
N ASN A 365 2.55 51.46 17.80
CA ASN A 365 1.74 52.50 17.17
C ASN A 365 0.50 51.92 16.47
N SER A 366 -0.66 52.47 16.83
CA SER A 366 -1.97 52.12 16.29
C SER A 366 -2.05 52.35 14.78
N SER A 367 -2.00 51.27 14.00
CA SER A 367 -2.05 51.31 12.53
C SER A 367 -3.08 50.36 11.90
N LEU A 368 -4.07 49.89 12.68
CA LEU A 368 -5.28 49.22 12.19
C LEU A 368 -6.55 50.07 12.33
N LEU A 369 -6.41 51.37 12.60
CA LEU A 369 -7.50 52.34 12.68
C LEU A 369 -7.10 53.66 12.00
N ASN A 370 -7.21 53.70 10.67
CA ASN A 370 -7.36 54.95 9.95
C ASN A 370 -8.84 55.05 9.51
N PRO A 371 -9.67 55.93 10.11
CA PRO A 371 -11.13 55.91 9.96
C PRO A 371 -11.64 56.44 8.60
N PHE A 372 -10.80 56.46 7.57
CA PHE A 372 -11.11 56.91 6.20
C PHE A 372 -11.21 55.77 5.16
N SER A 373 -11.12 54.51 5.57
CA SER A 373 -11.25 53.34 4.68
C SER A 373 -12.59 52.59 4.80
N LEU A 374 -13.55 53.11 5.56
CA LEU A 374 -14.83 52.45 5.88
C LEU A 374 -16.10 53.26 5.56
N ILE A 375 -16.03 54.17 4.58
CA ILE A 375 -17.18 54.75 3.88
C ILE A 375 -16.75 54.83 2.40
N PRO A 376 -17.41 54.14 1.44
CA PRO A 376 -18.85 54.27 1.20
C PRO A 376 -19.61 52.96 0.89
N LEU A 377 -20.55 52.59 1.76
CA LEU A 377 -21.67 51.69 1.40
C LEU A 377 -23.02 52.14 2.00
N LEU A 378 -23.11 53.36 2.53
CA LEU A 378 -24.30 53.92 3.19
C LEU A 378 -24.68 55.32 2.66
N ALA A 379 -24.42 55.57 1.37
CA ALA A 379 -24.78 56.82 0.69
C ALA A 379 -25.34 56.59 -0.74
N VAL A 380 -26.03 55.47 -0.96
CA VAL A 380 -26.74 55.14 -2.23
C VAL A 380 -28.19 54.67 -1.97
N LEU A 381 -28.75 54.95 -0.78
CA LEU A 381 -30.17 54.71 -0.44
C LEU A 381 -30.93 55.97 -0.01
N ALA A 382 -30.32 57.14 -0.21
CA ALA A 382 -30.95 58.44 -0.35
C ALA A 382 -29.99 59.25 -1.24
N THR A 383 -30.39 59.86 -2.35
CA THR A 383 -31.66 60.54 -2.62
C THR A 383 -32.21 60.23 -4.02
N GLY A 384 -33.54 60.17 -4.13
CA GLY A 384 -34.22 60.35 -5.42
C GLY A 384 -34.53 61.83 -5.68
N ASP A 385 -34.47 62.19 -6.96
CA ASP A 385 -35.10 63.34 -7.62
C ASP A 385 -34.63 64.79 -7.38
N ALA A 386 -34.92 65.58 -8.43
CA ALA A 386 -34.76 67.02 -8.63
C ALA A 386 -33.32 67.59 -8.72
N VAL A 387 -32.90 68.40 -9.71
CA VAL A 387 -33.25 68.76 -11.11
C VAL A 387 -32.51 70.08 -11.41
N SER A 388 -32.02 70.29 -12.64
CA SER A 388 -31.58 71.59 -13.20
C SER A 388 -30.29 72.25 -12.65
N ARG A 389 -29.53 73.10 -13.37
CA ARG A 389 -29.33 73.41 -14.83
C ARG A 389 -28.21 74.48 -14.91
N ILE A 390 -27.82 74.87 -16.13
CA ILE A 390 -27.05 76.09 -16.51
C ILE A 390 -25.53 75.89 -16.72
N VAL A 391 -25.03 76.70 -17.65
CA VAL A 391 -23.81 76.63 -18.47
C VAL A 391 -23.13 78.00 -18.39
N ASP A 392 -21.78 78.07 -18.35
CA ASP A 392 -21.03 78.90 -19.31
C ASP A 392 -19.53 78.53 -19.40
N PRO A 393 -18.88 78.54 -20.59
CA PRO A 393 -17.47 78.16 -20.74
C PRO A 393 -16.56 79.30 -21.22
N SER A 394 -15.77 79.93 -20.33
CA SER A 394 -14.74 80.88 -20.76
C SER A 394 -13.58 81.08 -19.77
N LEU A 395 -12.48 80.33 -19.91
CA LEU A 395 -11.07 80.80 -20.00
C LEU A 395 -10.07 79.60 -20.00
N PRO A 396 -8.83 79.75 -20.51
CA PRO A 396 -7.91 78.63 -20.75
C PRO A 396 -6.75 78.47 -19.73
N GLN A 397 -6.29 77.23 -19.61
CA GLN A 397 -4.94 76.73 -19.23
C GLN A 397 -4.07 77.52 -18.23
N PHE A 398 -3.61 76.87 -17.14
CA PHE A 398 -2.22 76.37 -17.05
C PHE A 398 -1.98 75.43 -15.84
N LEU A 399 -1.23 74.34 -16.09
CA LEU A 399 -0.49 73.44 -15.17
C LEU A 399 -1.11 72.87 -13.86
N SER A 400 -1.34 71.55 -13.91
CA SER A 400 -0.70 70.52 -13.05
C SER A 400 -1.37 69.97 -11.78
N VAL A 401 -1.01 68.71 -11.50
CA VAL A 401 -1.21 67.90 -10.27
C VAL A 401 -2.57 67.22 -10.08
N ALA A 402 -2.55 65.92 -10.39
CA ALA A 402 -3.24 64.80 -9.73
C ALA A 402 -4.78 64.61 -9.81
N ALA A 403 -5.13 63.34 -9.56
CA ALA A 403 -6.41 62.81 -9.08
C ALA A 403 -7.61 62.64 -10.04
N VAL A 404 -7.80 61.37 -10.43
CA VAL A 404 -9.08 60.61 -10.43
C VAL A 404 -10.07 60.80 -11.60
N ALA A 405 -10.12 59.74 -12.43
CA ALA A 405 -11.30 59.06 -13.02
C ALA A 405 -12.44 59.89 -13.66
N SER A 406 -12.98 59.50 -14.82
CA SER A 406 -13.68 58.21 -14.95
C SER A 406 -13.99 57.77 -16.39
N LEU A 407 -14.05 56.44 -16.58
CA LEU A 407 -14.97 55.66 -17.44
C LEU A 407 -15.17 56.07 -18.92
N ALA A 408 -14.77 55.19 -19.86
CA ALA A 408 -15.71 54.40 -20.68
C ALA A 408 -15.04 53.60 -21.83
N VAL A 409 -14.28 52.54 -21.51
CA VAL A 409 -13.99 51.37 -22.38
C VAL A 409 -13.92 50.19 -21.39
N GLY A 410 -14.69 49.12 -21.48
CA GLY A 410 -14.79 48.20 -22.61
C GLY A 410 -13.78 47.07 -22.41
N THR A 411 -14.25 45.90 -21.94
CA THR A 411 -13.57 44.58 -21.99
C THR A 411 -12.18 44.37 -21.33
N THR A 412 -12.05 43.26 -20.59
CA THR A 412 -10.82 42.49 -20.23
C THR A 412 -9.85 42.99 -19.14
N LEU A 413 -9.41 42.02 -18.31
CA LEU A 413 -8.18 41.92 -17.48
C LEU A 413 -7.96 43.00 -16.39
N ASN A 414 -7.94 42.67 -15.09
CA ASN A 414 -6.82 41.93 -14.49
C ASN A 414 -7.19 41.29 -13.14
N THR A 415 -7.40 39.97 -13.10
CA THR A 415 -7.03 39.17 -11.93
C THR A 415 -5.52 39.04 -11.92
N VAL A 416 -4.82 39.73 -11.01
CA VAL A 416 -3.36 39.60 -10.89
C VAL A 416 -3.05 38.22 -10.30
N VAL A 417 -2.86 37.25 -11.19
CA VAL A 417 -2.31 35.94 -10.88
C VAL A 417 -0.85 36.14 -10.49
N PHE A 418 -0.58 36.22 -9.18
CA PHE A 418 0.77 35.96 -8.68
C PHE A 418 1.07 34.48 -8.93
N PRO A 419 2.04 34.13 -9.80
CA PRO A 419 2.38 32.73 -10.02
C PRO A 419 3.11 32.19 -8.80
N GLN A 420 3.09 30.88 -8.60
CA GLN A 420 3.68 30.17 -7.44
C GLN A 420 5.23 30.10 -7.52
N LEU A 421 5.88 31.23 -7.79
CA LEU A 421 7.32 31.41 -8.03
C LEU A 421 8.20 31.15 -6.79
N SER A 422 7.60 30.83 -5.64
CA SER A 422 8.28 30.37 -4.44
C SER A 422 8.57 28.86 -4.45
N GLN A 423 7.94 28.06 -5.31
CA GLN A 423 8.03 26.60 -5.22
C GLN A 423 9.30 26.01 -5.85
N LEU A 424 9.75 24.88 -5.31
CA LEU A 424 10.88 24.12 -5.85
C LEU A 424 10.61 23.49 -7.23
N PRO A 425 11.64 23.31 -8.08
CA PRO A 425 11.52 22.58 -9.35
C PRO A 425 11.14 21.11 -9.14
N GLN A 426 10.37 20.58 -10.11
CA GLN A 426 9.70 19.27 -9.99
C GLN A 426 10.66 18.09 -9.78
N ARG A 427 11.77 18.01 -10.52
CA ARG A 427 12.77 16.93 -10.36
C ARG A 427 13.39 16.81 -8.96
N SER A 428 13.62 17.94 -8.28
CA SER A 428 14.13 17.92 -6.89
C SER A 428 13.07 17.54 -5.85
N VAL A 429 11.79 17.51 -6.24
CA VAL A 429 10.67 17.13 -5.37
C VAL A 429 10.41 15.62 -5.43
N GLU A 430 10.78 14.93 -6.51
CA GLU A 430 10.45 13.51 -6.75
C GLU A 430 11.13 12.57 -5.75
N VAL A 431 12.46 12.62 -5.58
CA VAL A 431 13.19 11.81 -4.58
C VAL A 431 12.69 12.11 -3.15
N ILE A 432 12.48 13.39 -2.84
CA ILE A 432 11.98 13.84 -1.55
C ILE A 432 10.53 13.37 -1.31
N ALA A 433 9.72 13.23 -2.37
CA ALA A 433 8.36 12.71 -2.27
C ALA A 433 8.35 11.21 -1.93
N ILE A 434 9.27 10.41 -2.50
CA ILE A 434 9.40 8.98 -2.18
C ILE A 434 9.75 8.80 -0.69
N LYS A 435 10.78 9.49 -0.21
CA LYS A 435 11.16 9.45 1.23
C LYS A 435 10.04 9.89 2.17
N GLN A 436 9.28 10.92 1.78
CA GLN A 436 8.13 11.40 2.56
C GLN A 436 6.91 10.48 2.48
N GLN A 437 6.77 9.73 1.39
CA GLN A 437 5.77 8.68 1.24
C GLN A 437 6.12 7.49 2.13
N LEU A 438 7.36 7.01 2.12
CA LEU A 438 7.86 5.95 3.02
C LEU A 438 7.62 6.31 4.49
N LEU A 439 8.02 7.52 4.91
CA LEU A 439 7.74 8.02 6.27
C LEU A 439 6.24 8.10 6.61
N SER A 440 5.38 8.37 5.62
CA SER A 440 3.93 8.35 5.83
C SER A 440 3.36 6.94 5.95
N GLN A 441 3.98 5.95 5.30
CA GLN A 441 3.63 4.53 5.44
C GLN A 441 4.11 3.98 6.79
N TYR A 442 5.33 4.36 7.22
CA TYR A 442 5.87 4.07 8.56
C TYR A 442 4.90 4.50 9.68
N ASP A 443 4.43 5.75 9.65
CA ASP A 443 3.46 6.26 10.65
C ASP A 443 2.15 5.43 10.68
N VAL A 444 1.70 4.91 9.54
CA VAL A 444 0.51 4.04 9.45
C VAL A 444 0.80 2.65 10.01
N LEU A 445 1.95 2.05 9.69
CA LEU A 445 2.37 0.75 10.22
C LEU A 445 2.54 0.80 11.74
N GLN A 446 3.21 1.81 12.27
CA GLN A 446 3.36 2.03 13.71
C GLN A 446 2.01 2.19 14.43
N SER A 447 1.04 2.88 13.82
CA SER A 447 -0.33 2.94 14.35
C SER A 447 -1.01 1.56 14.36
N ARG A 448 -0.82 0.73 13.33
CA ARG A 448 -1.39 -0.63 13.26
C ARG A 448 -0.73 -1.61 14.21
N ILE A 449 0.59 -1.58 14.35
CA ILE A 449 1.34 -2.36 15.35
C ILE A 449 0.82 -2.04 16.74
N LYS A 450 0.63 -0.75 17.06
CA LYS A 450 0.06 -0.32 18.35
C LYS A 450 -1.36 -0.85 18.57
N GLU A 451 -2.26 -0.72 17.58
CA GLU A 451 -3.62 -1.25 17.67
C GLU A 451 -3.64 -2.77 17.88
N LEU A 452 -2.83 -3.52 17.13
CA LEU A 452 -2.73 -4.98 17.25
C LEU A 452 -2.16 -5.38 18.61
N LYS A 453 -1.11 -4.71 19.08
CA LYS A 453 -0.53 -4.89 20.41
C LYS A 453 -1.58 -4.70 21.50
N GLU A 454 -2.31 -3.58 21.51
CA GLU A 454 -3.34 -3.30 22.51
C GLU A 454 -4.47 -4.36 22.55
N VAL A 455 -4.69 -5.10 21.47
CA VAL A 455 -5.66 -6.22 21.45
C VAL A 455 -4.99 -7.53 21.88
N ALA A 456 -3.78 -7.83 21.41
CA ALA A 456 -3.01 -9.00 21.80
C ALA A 456 -2.72 -9.04 23.31
N GLU A 457 -2.38 -7.89 23.93
CA GLU A 457 -2.21 -7.77 25.39
C GLU A 457 -3.48 -8.18 26.15
N LYS A 458 -4.67 -7.76 25.68
CA LYS A 458 -5.97 -8.13 26.28
C LYS A 458 -6.24 -9.62 26.13
N GLU A 459 -5.87 -10.22 25.00
CA GLU A 459 -6.02 -11.66 24.78
C GLU A 459 -5.05 -12.49 25.62
N VAL A 460 -3.81 -12.05 25.84
CA VAL A 460 -2.88 -12.69 26.80
C VAL A 460 -3.49 -12.70 28.21
N TRP A 461 -4.06 -11.57 28.66
CA TRP A 461 -4.78 -11.51 29.94
C TRP A 461 -5.99 -12.46 30.00
N MET A 462 -6.77 -12.55 28.92
CA MET A 462 -7.90 -13.48 28.82
C MET A 462 -7.46 -14.94 28.82
N LEU A 463 -6.41 -15.27 28.07
CA LEU A 463 -5.82 -16.60 27.96
C LEU A 463 -5.30 -17.08 29.32
N ALA A 464 -4.47 -16.28 29.99
CA ALA A 464 -3.99 -16.57 31.34
C ALA A 464 -5.15 -16.73 32.35
N ARG A 465 -6.22 -15.93 32.22
CA ARG A 465 -7.43 -16.07 33.05
C ARG A 465 -8.20 -17.36 32.76
N MET A 466 -8.25 -17.83 31.51
CA MET A 466 -8.83 -19.13 31.16
C MET A 466 -7.98 -20.28 31.71
N CYS A 467 -6.65 -20.25 31.56
CA CYS A 467 -5.74 -21.24 32.13
C CYS A 467 -5.87 -21.31 33.66
N GLN A 468 -5.91 -20.17 34.36
CA GLN A 468 -6.16 -20.12 35.80
C GLN A 468 -7.50 -20.76 36.19
N LEU A 469 -8.55 -20.57 35.37
CA LEU A 469 -9.87 -21.13 35.62
C LEU A 469 -9.93 -22.64 35.30
N GLU A 470 -9.19 -23.14 34.30
CA GLU A 470 -9.05 -24.59 34.10
C GLU A 470 -8.33 -25.26 35.27
N ASN A 471 -7.21 -24.69 35.75
CA ASN A 471 -6.47 -25.21 36.89
C ASN A 471 -7.35 -25.30 38.15
N LYS A 472 -8.23 -24.31 38.37
CA LYS A 472 -9.24 -24.34 39.45
C LYS A 472 -10.29 -25.43 39.24
N ILE A 473 -10.80 -25.62 38.03
CA ILE A 473 -11.76 -26.69 37.72
C ILE A 473 -11.12 -28.07 37.90
N TYR A 474 -9.86 -28.23 37.50
CA TYR A 474 -9.10 -29.47 37.68
C TYR A 474 -8.91 -29.80 39.16
N ALA A 475 -8.49 -28.83 39.98
CA ALA A 475 -8.30 -29.00 41.42
C ALA A 475 -9.60 -29.34 42.19
N VAL A 476 -10.78 -28.94 41.68
CA VAL A 476 -12.08 -29.23 42.30
C VAL A 476 -12.54 -30.67 42.03
N GLY A 477 -12.09 -31.32 40.96
CA GLY A 477 -12.34 -32.76 40.67
C GLY A 477 -13.79 -33.18 40.36
N GLU A 478 -14.76 -32.31 40.61
CA GLU A 478 -16.20 -32.64 40.62
C GLU A 478 -16.79 -32.85 39.20
N PRO A 479 -17.51 -33.97 38.92
CA PRO A 479 -18.06 -34.29 37.60
C PRO A 479 -18.99 -33.22 37.00
N SER A 480 -19.68 -32.44 37.83
CA SER A 480 -20.61 -31.39 37.37
C SER A 480 -19.95 -30.29 36.54
N TYR A 481 -18.63 -30.07 36.69
CA TYR A 481 -17.89 -29.08 35.90
C TYR A 481 -17.42 -29.60 34.54
N ARG A 482 -17.62 -30.88 34.18
CA ARG A 482 -17.16 -31.47 32.91
C ARG A 482 -17.64 -30.70 31.67
N ALA A 483 -18.92 -30.31 31.64
CA ALA A 483 -19.47 -29.50 30.54
C ALA A 483 -18.90 -28.08 30.49
N ARG A 484 -18.60 -27.48 31.65
CA ARG A 484 -17.99 -26.15 31.74
C ARG A 484 -16.52 -26.17 31.29
N ARG A 485 -15.79 -27.25 31.61
CA ARG A 485 -14.42 -27.49 31.14
C ARG A 485 -14.33 -27.59 29.62
N SER A 486 -15.24 -28.33 28.97
CA SER A 486 -15.22 -28.46 27.50
C SER A 486 -15.50 -27.13 26.78
N ARG A 487 -16.37 -26.29 27.34
CA ARG A 487 -16.60 -24.92 26.83
C ARG A 487 -15.37 -24.03 27.05
N LEU A 488 -14.72 -24.13 28.19
CA LEU A 488 -13.52 -23.35 28.49
C LEU A 488 -12.34 -23.72 27.57
N LYS A 489 -12.13 -25.02 27.32
CA LYS A 489 -11.11 -25.50 26.39
C LYS A 489 -11.29 -24.89 24.99
N ARG A 490 -12.51 -24.91 24.42
CA ARG A 490 -12.79 -24.27 23.12
C ARG A 490 -12.56 -22.75 23.11
N VAL A 491 -12.86 -22.06 24.20
CA VAL A 491 -12.57 -20.60 24.32
C VAL A 491 -11.06 -20.37 24.39
N ARG A 492 -10.31 -21.25 25.05
CA ARG A 492 -8.85 -21.17 25.11
C ARG A 492 -8.22 -21.40 23.73
N GLU A 493 -8.60 -22.47 23.04
CA GLU A 493 -8.14 -22.79 21.68
C GLU A 493 -8.45 -21.66 20.70
N GLY A 494 -9.63 -21.05 20.80
CA GLY A 494 -9.99 -19.86 20.02
C GLY A 494 -9.10 -18.65 20.31
N LEU A 495 -8.77 -18.39 21.58
CA LEU A 495 -7.83 -17.32 21.96
C LEU A 495 -6.39 -17.62 21.54
N GLU A 496 -5.94 -18.86 21.65
CA GLU A 496 -4.60 -19.31 21.21
C GLU A 496 -4.41 -19.06 19.70
N ASN A 497 -5.40 -19.43 18.87
CA ASN A 497 -5.37 -19.18 17.43
C ASN A 497 -5.52 -17.68 17.08
N SER A 498 -6.40 -16.94 17.77
CA SER A 498 -6.55 -15.50 17.55
C SER A 498 -5.28 -14.72 17.90
N LEU A 499 -4.58 -15.13 18.95
CA LEU A 499 -3.33 -14.53 19.40
C LEU A 499 -2.18 -14.82 18.41
N ARG A 500 -2.11 -16.04 17.86
CA ARG A 500 -1.16 -16.43 16.80
C ARG A 500 -1.27 -15.51 15.58
N GLY A 501 -2.47 -15.38 15.01
CA GLY A 501 -2.71 -14.52 13.84
C GLY A 501 -2.43 -13.03 14.09
N ARG A 502 -2.47 -12.57 15.35
CA ARG A 502 -2.01 -11.22 15.70
C ARG A 502 -0.50 -11.11 15.81
N ILE A 503 0.18 -12.11 16.36
CA ILE A 503 1.64 -12.15 16.44
C ILE A 503 2.25 -12.19 15.03
N GLU A 504 1.66 -12.97 14.12
CA GLU A 504 1.98 -12.97 12.67
C GLU A 504 1.93 -11.55 12.08
N LEU A 505 0.80 -10.87 12.21
CA LEU A 505 0.63 -9.50 11.68
C LEU A 505 1.56 -8.47 12.34
N ILE A 506 1.84 -8.60 13.65
CA ILE A 506 2.76 -7.71 14.36
C ILE A 506 4.20 -7.91 13.85
N ASP A 507 4.67 -9.16 13.73
CA ASP A 507 6.01 -9.48 13.22
C ASP A 507 6.17 -9.02 11.76
N SER A 508 5.19 -9.28 10.89
CA SER A 508 5.21 -8.81 9.50
C SER A 508 5.28 -7.29 9.39
N TYR A 509 4.42 -6.55 10.13
CA TYR A 509 4.46 -5.08 10.10
C TYR A 509 5.72 -4.51 10.74
N ALA A 510 6.26 -5.15 11.78
CA ALA A 510 7.52 -4.75 12.39
C ALA A 510 8.70 -4.93 11.42
N ARG A 511 8.79 -6.04 10.67
CA ARG A 511 9.80 -6.22 9.61
C ARG A 511 9.73 -5.14 8.54
N ILE A 512 8.52 -4.82 8.05
CA ILE A 512 8.33 -3.77 7.04
C ILE A 512 8.67 -2.38 7.63
N SER A 513 8.36 -2.14 8.91
CA SER A 513 8.79 -0.93 9.63
C SER A 513 10.31 -0.80 9.60
N SER A 514 11.04 -1.82 10.06
CA SER A 514 12.51 -1.84 10.08
C SER A 514 13.12 -1.65 8.69
N MET A 515 12.51 -2.22 7.64
CA MET A 515 12.94 -2.02 6.27
C MET A 515 12.79 -0.55 5.81
N ILE A 516 11.68 0.11 6.18
CA ILE A 516 11.50 1.54 5.92
C ILE A 516 12.46 2.38 6.76
N GLU A 517 12.75 1.98 7.99
CA GLU A 517 13.73 2.65 8.86
C GLU A 517 15.11 2.66 8.20
N ILE A 518 15.58 1.50 7.74
CA ILE A 518 16.83 1.34 6.98
C ILE A 518 16.83 2.24 5.74
N GLU A 519 15.82 2.13 4.86
CA GLU A 519 15.75 2.89 3.60
C GLU A 519 15.74 4.41 3.83
N VAL A 520 15.12 4.88 4.91
CA VAL A 520 15.12 6.29 5.28
C VAL A 520 16.49 6.77 5.81
N GLU A 521 17.28 5.90 6.43
CA GLU A 521 18.58 6.27 7.03
C GLU A 521 19.79 6.08 6.11
N MET A 522 19.78 5.12 5.17
CA MET A 522 20.90 4.88 4.23
C MET A 522 21.31 6.14 3.44
N ASP A 523 20.36 7.01 3.16
CA ASP A 523 20.48 8.23 2.36
C ASP A 523 21.36 9.37 2.93
N TYR A 524 21.86 9.30 4.17
CA TYR A 524 22.66 10.39 4.76
C TYR A 524 24.04 9.95 5.26
N ASP A 525 24.10 8.90 6.08
CA ASP A 525 25.36 8.46 6.70
C ASP A 525 26.07 7.35 5.91
N VAL A 526 25.32 6.48 5.20
CA VAL A 526 25.92 5.42 4.37
C VAL A 526 26.57 6.02 3.12
N LEU A 527 25.90 6.92 2.40
CA LEU A 527 26.51 7.63 1.26
C LEU A 527 27.77 8.43 1.65
N ALA A 528 27.80 9.01 2.86
CA ALA A 528 28.97 9.71 3.40
C ALA A 528 30.12 8.77 3.81
N ALA A 529 29.82 7.51 4.14
CA ALA A 529 30.81 6.46 4.38
C ALA A 529 31.29 5.81 3.07
N GLU A 530 30.41 5.62 2.09
CA GLU A 530 30.69 5.00 0.80
C GLU A 530 31.58 5.88 -0.11
N GLU A 531 31.56 7.21 0.03
CA GLU A 531 32.54 8.10 -0.61
C GLU A 531 34.01 7.77 -0.20
N VAL A 532 34.22 7.03 0.89
CA VAL A 532 35.55 6.57 1.35
C VAL A 532 35.91 5.15 0.86
N SER A 533 34.93 4.35 0.44
CA SER A 533 35.13 2.95 -0.02
C SER A 533 34.58 2.74 -1.42
N SER A 534 35.44 2.97 -2.41
CA SER A 534 35.12 2.99 -3.83
C SER A 534 34.49 1.71 -4.41
N THR A 535 33.48 1.92 -5.26
CA THR A 535 33.16 1.22 -6.52
C THR A 535 32.65 -0.23 -6.51
N GLU A 536 31.50 -0.40 -7.19
CA GLU A 536 31.01 -1.61 -7.88
C GLU A 536 30.62 -2.84 -7.02
N ASN A 537 29.30 -3.04 -6.79
CA ASN A 537 28.55 -4.28 -7.10
C ASN A 537 27.08 -4.32 -6.61
N VAL A 538 26.70 -3.54 -5.59
CA VAL A 538 25.50 -3.85 -4.77
C VAL A 538 24.16 -3.71 -5.51
N ALA A 539 24.03 -2.74 -6.43
CA ALA A 539 22.77 -2.46 -7.12
C ALA A 539 22.25 -3.60 -8.01
N GLU A 540 23.12 -4.45 -8.57
CA GLU A 540 22.70 -5.60 -9.39
C GLU A 540 22.20 -6.78 -8.53
N GLN A 541 22.67 -6.92 -7.30
CA GLN A 541 22.29 -8.03 -6.42
C GLN A 541 20.92 -7.84 -5.77
N ILE A 542 20.55 -6.60 -5.43
CA ILE A 542 19.23 -6.26 -4.88
C ILE A 542 18.11 -6.63 -5.87
N GLN A 543 18.33 -6.34 -7.16
CA GLN A 543 17.33 -6.61 -8.20
C GLN A 543 17.08 -8.11 -8.43
N GLN A 544 18.11 -8.95 -8.32
CA GLN A 544 17.98 -10.40 -8.50
C GLN A 544 17.29 -11.12 -7.34
N ILE A 545 17.37 -10.58 -6.12
CA ILE A 545 16.73 -11.18 -4.94
C ILE A 545 15.23 -10.83 -4.90
N MET A 546 14.86 -9.61 -5.28
CA MET A 546 13.44 -9.19 -5.39
C MET A 546 12.64 -9.95 -6.47
N GLU A 547 13.30 -10.50 -7.49
CA GLU A 547 12.65 -11.33 -8.52
C GLU A 547 12.33 -12.75 -8.03
N LEU A 548 12.98 -13.24 -6.96
CA LEU A 548 12.78 -14.60 -6.43
C LEU A 548 11.68 -14.68 -5.36
N GLU A 549 11.51 -13.67 -4.50
CA GLU A 549 10.44 -13.68 -3.47
C GLU A 549 9.01 -13.68 -4.05
N ASN A 550 8.83 -13.13 -5.26
CA ASN A 550 7.52 -13.10 -5.95
C ASN A 550 6.98 -14.49 -6.35
N LEU A 551 7.76 -15.56 -6.19
CA LEU A 551 7.33 -16.93 -6.50
C LEU A 551 6.85 -17.74 -5.29
N GLU A 552 7.24 -17.39 -4.05
CA GLU A 552 6.85 -18.16 -2.85
C GLU A 552 5.54 -17.69 -2.20
N GLU A 553 5.17 -16.40 -2.29
CA GLU A 553 3.88 -15.91 -1.75
C GLU A 553 2.65 -16.56 -2.41
N ALA A 554 2.82 -17.17 -3.59
CA ALA A 554 1.76 -17.91 -4.28
C ALA A 554 1.35 -19.23 -3.59
N CYS A 555 2.14 -19.76 -2.64
CA CYS A 555 1.96 -21.12 -2.12
C CYS A 555 1.26 -21.19 -0.74
N PHE A 556 1.24 -20.12 0.06
CA PHE A 556 0.88 -20.24 1.49
C PHE A 556 -0.62 -20.18 1.83
N LEU A 557 -1.50 -19.75 0.90
CA LEU A 557 -2.95 -19.66 1.15
C LEU A 557 -3.74 -20.92 0.75
N HIS A 558 -3.20 -22.13 1.01
CA HIS A 558 -3.92 -23.38 0.71
C HIS A 558 -4.07 -24.41 1.85
N LEU A 559 -3.56 -24.16 3.07
CA LEU A 559 -3.61 -25.12 4.18
C LEU A 559 -4.05 -24.51 5.53
N GLU A 560 -5.37 -24.41 5.75
CA GLU A 560 -6.01 -24.82 7.03
C GLU A 560 -7.56 -24.80 6.91
N SER A 561 -8.15 -25.90 6.46
CA SER A 561 -9.57 -26.22 6.74
C SER A 561 -9.88 -27.73 6.67
N PHE A 562 -9.00 -28.56 7.24
CA PHE A 562 -9.31 -29.98 7.46
C PHE A 562 -8.86 -30.45 8.84
N SER A 563 -9.80 -30.54 9.79
CA SER A 563 -9.93 -31.65 10.74
C SER A 563 -11.11 -31.42 11.70
N PHE A 564 -12.21 -32.18 11.55
CA PHE A 564 -12.59 -33.16 12.58
C PHE A 564 -13.75 -34.09 12.18
N CYS A 565 -13.65 -35.35 12.62
CA CYS A 565 -14.69 -36.38 12.75
C CYS A 565 -15.40 -36.93 11.50
N ASP A 566 -14.90 -38.07 11.03
CA ASP A 566 -15.68 -39.13 10.39
C ASP A 566 -15.88 -40.30 11.36
N THR A 567 -17.12 -40.77 11.61
CA THR A 567 -17.39 -42.16 12.05
C THR A 567 -18.89 -42.57 12.02
N LYS A 568 -19.20 -43.54 11.15
CA LYS A 568 -20.21 -44.64 11.28
C LYS A 568 -21.70 -44.34 11.54
N PHE A 569 -22.55 -44.76 10.59
CA PHE A 569 -23.50 -45.92 10.63
C PHE A 569 -24.44 -45.82 9.40
N MET A 570 -24.34 -46.65 8.35
CA MET A 570 -24.81 -48.03 8.18
C MET A 570 -26.36 -48.22 8.15
N HIS A 571 -26.83 -48.92 7.10
CA HIS A 571 -28.16 -49.55 6.86
C HIS A 571 -29.35 -48.80 6.19
N LEU A 572 -29.51 -49.12 4.90
CA LEU A 572 -30.65 -49.82 4.25
C LEU A 572 -32.11 -49.28 4.25
N ASN A 573 -32.73 -49.54 3.08
CA ASN A 573 -34.16 -49.56 2.72
C ASN A 573 -34.84 -48.19 2.52
N GLY A 574 -35.63 -47.97 1.46
CA GLY A 574 -35.99 -48.85 0.33
C GLY A 574 -37.44 -48.64 -0.11
N GLY A 575 -37.67 -48.14 -1.33
CA GLY A 575 -39.01 -47.84 -1.87
C GLY A 575 -39.09 -48.08 -3.38
N CYS A 576 -39.53 -49.28 -3.78
CA CYS A 576 -39.35 -49.81 -5.14
C CYS A 576 -40.48 -49.42 -6.13
N LYS A 577 -40.09 -49.02 -7.35
CA LYS A 577 -40.59 -49.48 -8.69
C LYS A 577 -39.98 -48.55 -9.77
N LEU A 578 -39.51 -49.02 -10.92
CA LEU A 578 -40.23 -49.83 -11.91
C LEU A 578 -39.27 -50.81 -12.65
N LYS A 579 -39.74 -52.01 -13.03
CA LYS A 579 -38.96 -52.98 -13.82
C LYS A 579 -38.95 -52.58 -15.30
N GLN A 580 -37.80 -52.71 -15.98
CA GLN A 580 -37.65 -53.72 -17.06
C GLN A 580 -36.22 -53.89 -17.60
N MET A 581 -35.89 -55.17 -17.83
CA MET A 581 -34.87 -55.73 -18.75
C MET A 581 -33.38 -55.53 -18.47
N THR A 582 -32.60 -56.52 -18.96
CA THR A 582 -31.28 -56.92 -18.45
C THR A 582 -30.61 -57.87 -19.46
N ARG A 583 -29.29 -58.10 -19.32
CA ARG A 583 -28.37 -59.02 -20.08
C ARG A 583 -27.70 -58.38 -21.31
N GLN A 584 -26.44 -58.69 -21.65
CA GLN A 584 -25.35 -59.52 -21.10
C GLN A 584 -24.03 -58.83 -21.51
N LYS A 585 -22.95 -58.64 -20.73
CA LYS A 585 -22.07 -59.51 -19.91
C LYS A 585 -21.12 -60.45 -20.68
N ASP A 586 -19.82 -60.26 -20.36
CA ASP A 586 -18.64 -61.17 -20.38
C ASP A 586 -17.50 -60.77 -21.37
N LEU A 587 -16.18 -60.90 -21.12
CA LEU A 587 -15.41 -61.52 -20.00
C LEU A 587 -13.93 -61.00 -19.82
N LEU A 588 -13.43 -60.96 -18.57
CA LEU A 588 -12.03 -61.14 -18.01
C LEU A 588 -10.68 -60.64 -18.65
N ILE A 589 -10.00 -59.69 -17.95
CA ILE A 589 -8.63 -59.72 -17.28
C ILE A 589 -7.37 -60.25 -18.05
N PRO A 590 -6.19 -59.55 -18.11
CA PRO A 590 -5.21 -59.44 -16.98
C PRO A 590 -4.29 -58.18 -16.85
N LYS A 591 -3.44 -58.18 -15.79
CA LYS A 591 -2.45 -57.17 -15.32
C LYS A 591 -1.06 -57.27 -16.02
N LEU A 592 -0.20 -56.22 -15.95
CA LEU A 592 1.13 -56.24 -15.24
C LEU A 592 2.02 -54.98 -15.49
N CYS A 593 3.02 -54.79 -14.61
CA CYS A 593 4.12 -53.79 -14.67
C CYS A 593 5.19 -54.11 -15.74
N PRO A 594 6.07 -53.16 -16.11
CA PRO A 594 7.18 -53.41 -17.02
C PRO A 594 8.40 -54.05 -16.33
N GLN A 595 9.09 -54.96 -17.04
CA GLN A 595 10.49 -55.30 -16.81
C GLN A 595 11.24 -55.45 -18.14
N ASN A 596 12.57 -55.37 -18.05
CA ASN A 596 13.52 -55.19 -19.14
C ASN A 596 13.69 -56.38 -20.11
N ARG A 597 14.40 -56.06 -21.21
CA ARG A 597 15.34 -56.87 -22.02
C ARG A 597 14.90 -57.48 -23.37
N GLU A 598 15.48 -56.86 -24.40
CA GLU A 598 16.42 -57.44 -25.39
C GLU A 598 15.94 -58.40 -26.51
N ASN A 599 16.43 -58.05 -27.72
CA ASN A 599 16.74 -58.87 -28.89
C ASN A 599 15.62 -59.31 -29.86
N GLY A 600 15.94 -59.24 -31.17
CA GLY A 600 15.41 -60.20 -32.16
C GLY A 600 14.62 -59.67 -33.36
N GLU A 601 15.25 -58.82 -34.17
CA GLU A 601 15.18 -58.70 -35.66
C GLU A 601 13.98 -59.13 -36.54
N GLU A 602 13.89 -58.40 -37.66
CA GLU A 602 13.16 -58.61 -38.93
C GLU A 602 11.60 -58.59 -38.92
N GLN A 603 10.84 -57.74 -39.64
CA GLN A 603 10.97 -56.81 -40.79
C GLN A 603 9.95 -57.20 -41.88
N LYS A 604 8.80 -56.50 -41.94
CA LYS A 604 8.22 -55.96 -43.20
C LYS A 604 6.97 -55.08 -43.00
N ASP A 605 7.16 -53.82 -43.38
CA ASP A 605 6.29 -53.06 -44.30
C ASP A 605 4.82 -52.76 -43.94
N ILE A 606 4.59 -51.58 -43.35
CA ILE A 606 3.41 -50.74 -43.66
C ILE A 606 3.87 -49.30 -43.91
N ARG A 607 4.34 -49.03 -45.13
CA ARG A 607 4.46 -47.67 -45.67
C ARG A 607 3.26 -47.35 -46.58
N SER A 608 2.04 -47.44 -46.04
CA SER A 608 0.79 -47.24 -46.82
C SER A 608 -0.43 -46.82 -45.97
N SER A 609 -0.35 -45.66 -45.32
CA SER A 609 -1.53 -44.89 -44.87
C SER A 609 -1.19 -43.41 -44.69
N PHE A 610 -0.92 -42.76 -45.82
CA PHE A 610 -0.86 -41.31 -45.98
C PHE A 610 -2.05 -40.91 -46.89
N PHE A 611 -2.59 -39.70 -46.74
CA PHE A 611 -3.64 -39.10 -47.59
C PHE A 611 -5.01 -39.79 -47.64
N ALA A 612 -5.98 -39.26 -46.87
CA ALA A 612 -7.41 -39.40 -47.18
C ALA A 612 -8.31 -38.33 -46.51
N PHE A 613 -8.07 -37.02 -46.72
CA PHE A 613 -9.10 -36.00 -46.41
C PHE A 613 -8.92 -34.64 -47.12
N LEU A 614 -8.54 -34.63 -48.41
CA LEU A 614 -8.51 -33.40 -49.23
C LEU A 614 -8.53 -33.72 -50.74
N GLN A 615 -9.70 -34.12 -51.27
CA GLN A 615 -10.18 -33.88 -52.65
C GLN A 615 -11.44 -34.71 -52.95
N LEU A 616 -12.62 -34.08 -52.90
CA LEU A 616 -13.81 -34.45 -53.70
C LEU A 616 -14.60 -33.16 -54.01
N PRO A 617 -15.45 -33.14 -55.07
CA PRO A 617 -15.55 -31.96 -55.94
C PRO A 617 -16.60 -30.90 -55.56
N PHE A 618 -16.48 -29.78 -56.28
CA PHE A 618 -17.19 -28.50 -56.23
C PHE A 618 -18.72 -28.54 -56.52
N SER A 619 -19.43 -29.63 -56.17
CA SER A 619 -20.78 -29.92 -56.70
C SER A 619 -21.84 -30.32 -55.66
N ILE A 620 -21.62 -30.07 -54.36
CA ILE A 620 -22.67 -30.19 -53.31
C ILE A 620 -22.95 -28.83 -52.64
N PHE A 621 -22.37 -27.74 -53.14
CA PHE A 621 -22.54 -26.38 -52.59
C PHE A 621 -23.86 -25.69 -52.96
N GLN A 622 -24.85 -26.41 -53.51
CA GLN A 622 -26.03 -25.80 -54.14
C GLN A 622 -27.39 -26.44 -53.79
N PHE A 623 -27.47 -27.32 -52.78
CA PHE A 623 -28.75 -27.97 -52.40
C PHE A 623 -29.15 -27.96 -50.92
N TRP A 624 -28.43 -27.21 -50.07
CA TRP A 624 -28.80 -26.98 -48.66
C TRP A 624 -28.92 -25.48 -48.33
N SER A 625 -29.68 -24.76 -49.16
CA SER A 625 -30.04 -23.35 -48.95
C SER A 625 -31.32 -23.17 -48.10
N HIS A 626 -32.07 -24.24 -47.81
CA HIS A 626 -33.36 -24.18 -47.11
C HIS A 626 -33.48 -25.25 -46.01
N SER A 627 -32.89 -24.95 -44.85
CA SER A 627 -33.35 -25.32 -43.50
C SER A 627 -32.24 -24.99 -42.50
N GLY A 628 -32.38 -23.89 -41.77
CA GLY A 628 -31.36 -23.43 -40.83
C GLY A 628 -31.29 -24.29 -39.57
N PHE A 629 -30.26 -25.13 -39.45
CA PHE A 629 -29.84 -25.74 -38.19
C PHE A 629 -28.33 -26.03 -38.21
N VAL A 630 -27.52 -24.97 -38.03
CA VAL A 630 -26.09 -25.12 -37.74
C VAL A 630 -25.92 -25.18 -36.23
N THR A 631 -25.77 -26.38 -35.69
CA THR A 631 -25.49 -26.59 -34.26
C THR A 631 -24.04 -26.20 -33.97
N LEU A 632 -23.81 -24.91 -33.73
CA LEU A 632 -22.52 -24.37 -33.30
C LEU A 632 -22.13 -24.96 -31.94
N LEU A 633 -21.21 -25.91 -31.96
CA LEU A 633 -20.64 -26.56 -30.78
C LEU A 633 -19.74 -25.55 -30.05
N HIS A 634 -20.34 -24.73 -29.18
CA HIS A 634 -19.62 -23.71 -28.41
C HIS A 634 -18.77 -24.39 -27.32
N ILE A 635 -17.52 -24.71 -27.66
CA ILE A 635 -16.50 -25.11 -26.71
C ILE A 635 -16.18 -23.87 -25.84
N ARG A 636 -16.72 -23.84 -24.62
CA ARG A 636 -16.34 -22.84 -23.62
C ARG A 636 -15.05 -23.30 -22.94
N VAL A 637 -13.95 -22.64 -23.25
CA VAL A 637 -12.68 -22.80 -22.52
C VAL A 637 -12.58 -21.68 -21.50
N VAL A 638 -12.22 -22.02 -20.26
CA VAL A 638 -11.97 -21.06 -19.18
C VAL A 638 -10.51 -21.15 -18.81
N PHE A 639 -9.83 -20.00 -18.78
CA PHE A 639 -8.43 -19.88 -18.40
C PHE A 639 -8.37 -19.05 -17.11
N ASN A 640 -7.63 -19.54 -16.12
CA ASN A 640 -7.36 -18.80 -14.88
C ASN A 640 -5.96 -18.19 -15.02
N VAL A 641 -5.89 -16.93 -15.45
CA VAL A 641 -4.66 -16.20 -15.77
C VAL A 641 -4.86 -14.73 -15.39
N ASP A 642 -3.88 -14.13 -14.69
CA ASP A 642 -3.81 -12.68 -14.48
C ASP A 642 -3.22 -12.03 -15.73
N LEU A 643 -3.74 -10.89 -16.18
CA LEU A 643 -3.19 -10.17 -17.33
C LEU A 643 -1.77 -9.64 -17.09
N ARG A 644 -1.32 -9.57 -15.83
CA ARG A 644 0.05 -9.21 -15.45
C ARG A 644 1.04 -10.38 -15.60
N ASP A 645 0.56 -11.63 -15.65
CA ASP A 645 1.38 -12.79 -15.99
C ASP A 645 1.59 -12.85 -17.52
N ARG A 646 2.57 -12.06 -17.98
CA ARG A 646 2.98 -12.03 -19.39
C ARG A 646 3.33 -13.43 -19.93
N PRO A 647 4.15 -14.28 -19.27
CA PRO A 647 4.42 -15.63 -19.74
C PRO A 647 3.17 -16.51 -19.94
N ALA A 648 2.21 -16.50 -19.02
CA ALA A 648 0.98 -17.28 -19.17
C ALA A 648 0.06 -16.71 -20.26
N LEU A 649 -0.02 -15.39 -20.39
CA LEU A 649 -0.82 -14.74 -21.45
C LEU A 649 -0.22 -14.97 -22.85
N GLU A 650 1.11 -14.88 -22.98
CA GLU A 650 1.85 -15.21 -24.20
C GLU A 650 1.62 -16.67 -24.62
N LYS A 651 1.71 -17.60 -23.65
CA LYS A 651 1.39 -19.01 -23.85
C LYS A 651 -0.04 -19.21 -24.33
N LEU A 652 -1.01 -18.52 -23.73
CA LEU A 652 -2.43 -18.59 -24.13
C LEU A 652 -2.65 -18.15 -25.58
N PHE A 653 -2.11 -16.99 -25.98
CA PHE A 653 -2.22 -16.49 -27.36
C PHE A 653 -1.45 -17.36 -28.37
N SER A 654 -0.33 -17.97 -27.99
CA SER A 654 0.39 -18.92 -28.86
C SER A 654 -0.40 -20.21 -29.13
N GLN A 655 -1.28 -20.61 -28.21
CA GLN A 655 -2.09 -21.84 -28.31
C GLN A 655 -3.44 -21.61 -28.99
N THR A 656 -3.99 -20.40 -28.91
CA THR A 656 -5.33 -20.07 -29.40
C THR A 656 -5.28 -18.78 -30.21
N LYS A 657 -5.67 -18.85 -31.49
CA LYS A 657 -5.86 -17.64 -32.29
C LYS A 657 -7.15 -16.93 -31.85
N PHE A 658 -7.03 -15.70 -31.38
CA PHE A 658 -8.15 -14.82 -31.05
C PHE A 658 -8.39 -13.80 -32.17
N ASP A 659 -9.64 -13.63 -32.59
CA ASP A 659 -10.01 -12.65 -33.62
C ASP A 659 -10.34 -11.26 -33.03
N SER A 660 -10.70 -11.18 -31.75
CA SER A 660 -11.02 -9.95 -31.02
C SER A 660 -10.97 -10.18 -29.51
N VAL A 661 -10.66 -9.14 -28.73
CA VAL A 661 -10.67 -9.16 -27.27
C VAL A 661 -11.71 -8.18 -26.73
N ILE A 662 -12.47 -8.61 -25.72
CA ILE A 662 -13.31 -7.72 -24.90
C ILE A 662 -12.67 -7.62 -23.52
N HIS A 663 -12.10 -6.45 -23.22
CA HIS A 663 -11.33 -6.23 -22.00
C HIS A 663 -12.23 -5.69 -20.88
N PHE A 664 -12.63 -6.59 -19.97
CA PHE A 664 -13.37 -6.30 -18.74
C PHE A 664 -12.48 -6.24 -17.49
N ALA A 665 -11.30 -6.84 -17.53
CA ALA A 665 -10.49 -7.05 -16.34
C ALA A 665 -10.01 -5.72 -15.75
N GLY A 666 -10.16 -5.57 -14.44
CA GLY A 666 -9.82 -4.34 -13.74
C GLY A 666 -10.55 -4.18 -12.42
N LEU A 667 -9.86 -3.62 -11.43
CA LEU A 667 -10.47 -3.22 -10.17
C LEU A 667 -11.39 -2.01 -10.41
N LYS A 668 -12.59 -2.04 -9.82
CA LYS A 668 -13.70 -1.11 -10.16
C LYS A 668 -14.26 -0.27 -9.01
N ALA A 669 -13.76 -0.42 -7.78
CA ALA A 669 -14.32 0.28 -6.62
C ALA A 669 -13.70 1.67 -6.44
N VAL A 670 -14.45 2.71 -6.82
CA VAL A 670 -14.04 4.13 -6.72
C VAL A 670 -13.46 4.47 -5.34
N GLY A 671 -14.15 4.10 -4.25
CA GLY A 671 -13.72 4.41 -2.88
C GLY A 671 -12.41 3.71 -2.49
N GLU A 672 -12.24 2.44 -2.87
CA GLU A 672 -10.99 1.71 -2.63
C GLU A 672 -9.84 2.30 -3.45
N SER A 673 -10.08 2.70 -4.69
CA SER A 673 -9.04 3.28 -5.56
C SER A 673 -8.37 4.53 -4.95
N VAL A 674 -9.11 5.31 -4.15
CA VAL A 674 -8.58 6.47 -3.42
C VAL A 674 -7.69 6.05 -2.25
N LEU A 675 -7.96 4.90 -1.63
CA LEU A 675 -7.18 4.36 -0.51
C LEU A 675 -5.97 3.53 -0.99
N LYS A 676 -6.09 2.87 -2.15
CA LYS A 676 -5.08 1.98 -2.75
C LYS A 676 -4.77 2.38 -4.21
N PRO A 677 -4.27 3.61 -4.48
CA PRO A 677 -4.08 4.09 -5.86
C PRO A 677 -3.11 3.24 -6.66
N LEU A 678 -1.97 2.82 -6.08
CA LEU A 678 -0.97 2.02 -6.77
C LEU A 678 -1.49 0.66 -7.22
N LEU A 679 -2.29 -0.02 -6.38
CA LEU A 679 -2.95 -1.28 -6.74
C LEU A 679 -3.87 -1.12 -7.96
N TYR A 680 -4.59 0.00 -8.06
CA TYR A 680 -5.44 0.29 -9.22
C TYR A 680 -4.63 0.64 -10.47
N TYR A 681 -3.52 1.37 -10.34
CA TYR A 681 -2.63 1.66 -11.46
C TYR A 681 -1.92 0.40 -11.97
N ASP A 682 -1.39 -0.44 -11.09
CA ASP A 682 -0.76 -1.70 -11.45
C ASP A 682 -1.75 -2.63 -12.16
N ASN A 683 -2.82 -3.03 -11.47
CA ASN A 683 -3.80 -3.97 -12.02
C ASN A 683 -4.46 -3.47 -13.32
N ASN A 684 -4.84 -2.18 -13.38
CA ASN A 684 -5.59 -1.69 -14.53
C ASN A 684 -4.67 -1.22 -15.66
N LEU A 685 -3.56 -0.52 -15.40
CA LEU A 685 -2.68 -0.04 -16.47
C LEU A 685 -1.73 -1.14 -16.94
N ILE A 686 -0.95 -1.74 -16.04
CA ILE A 686 0.12 -2.69 -16.41
C ILE A 686 -0.50 -3.95 -17.02
N GLY A 687 -1.56 -4.49 -16.43
CA GLY A 687 -2.33 -5.59 -17.02
C GLY A 687 -2.93 -5.25 -18.41
N THR A 688 -3.31 -3.99 -18.66
CA THR A 688 -3.77 -3.58 -20.00
C THR A 688 -2.63 -3.41 -20.99
N ILE A 689 -1.48 -2.87 -20.57
CA ILE A 689 -0.28 -2.71 -21.40
C ILE A 689 0.22 -4.09 -21.84
N ILE A 690 0.38 -5.03 -20.91
CA ILE A 690 0.80 -6.40 -21.22
C ILE A 690 -0.19 -7.08 -22.17
N LEU A 691 -1.49 -6.94 -21.94
CA LEU A 691 -2.53 -7.45 -22.85
C LEU A 691 -2.38 -6.88 -24.27
N LEU A 692 -2.21 -5.56 -24.40
CA LEU A 692 -2.04 -4.88 -25.69
C LEU A 692 -0.75 -5.32 -26.41
N GLU A 693 0.34 -5.51 -25.68
CA GLU A 693 1.62 -5.98 -26.23
C GLU A 693 1.55 -7.43 -26.71
N VAL A 694 0.92 -8.34 -25.94
CA VAL A 694 0.72 -9.74 -26.36
C VAL A 694 -0.27 -9.82 -27.53
N MET A 695 -1.36 -9.04 -27.50
CA MET A 695 -2.28 -8.89 -28.62
C MET A 695 -1.57 -8.43 -29.91
N ALA A 696 -0.65 -7.45 -29.82
CA ALA A 696 0.16 -7.00 -30.94
C ALA A 696 1.07 -8.11 -31.48
N ALA A 697 1.79 -8.81 -30.59
CA ALA A 697 2.74 -9.87 -30.95
C ALA A 697 2.08 -11.04 -31.70
N HIS A 698 0.83 -11.36 -31.37
CA HIS A 698 0.04 -12.43 -32.01
C HIS A 698 -0.91 -11.93 -33.11
N GLY A 699 -0.83 -10.65 -33.50
CA GLY A 699 -1.62 -10.08 -34.60
C GLY A 699 -3.12 -9.89 -34.31
N CYS A 700 -3.54 -9.92 -33.04
CA CYS A 700 -4.92 -9.70 -32.62
C CYS A 700 -5.17 -8.20 -32.33
N LYS A 701 -5.40 -7.40 -33.38
CA LYS A 701 -5.51 -5.92 -33.28
C LYS A 701 -6.94 -5.37 -33.10
N ASN A 702 -7.89 -6.21 -32.67
CA ASN A 702 -9.29 -5.87 -32.48
C ASN A 702 -9.65 -5.85 -30.98
N LEU A 703 -10.05 -4.69 -30.44
CA LEU A 703 -10.31 -4.50 -29.00
C LEU A 703 -11.65 -3.78 -28.74
N VAL A 704 -12.45 -4.34 -27.83
CA VAL A 704 -13.53 -3.61 -27.14
C VAL A 704 -13.09 -3.38 -25.70
N PHE A 705 -12.89 -2.13 -25.29
CA PHE A 705 -12.44 -1.77 -23.94
C PHE A 705 -13.59 -1.29 -23.06
N SER A 706 -13.65 -1.83 -21.84
CA SER A 706 -14.56 -1.39 -20.78
C SER A 706 -14.08 -0.10 -20.11
N SER A 707 -14.44 1.04 -20.69
CA SER A 707 -14.30 2.36 -20.06
C SER A 707 -15.49 2.65 -19.12
N SER A 708 -15.58 3.87 -18.59
CA SER A 708 -16.60 4.26 -17.61
C SER A 708 -16.92 5.75 -17.69
N ALA A 709 -18.16 6.14 -17.38
CA ALA A 709 -18.57 7.53 -17.25
C ALA A 709 -17.75 8.34 -16.21
N THR A 710 -16.95 7.68 -15.35
CA THR A 710 -16.00 8.35 -14.44
C THR A 710 -14.92 9.17 -15.17
N VAL A 711 -14.66 8.92 -16.45
CA VAL A 711 -13.73 9.73 -17.26
C VAL A 711 -14.25 11.14 -17.54
N TYR A 712 -15.57 11.39 -17.44
CA TYR A 712 -16.16 12.73 -17.54
C TYR A 712 -16.01 13.55 -16.26
N GLY A 713 -15.67 12.91 -15.14
CA GLY A 713 -15.58 13.54 -13.83
C GLY A 713 -16.87 14.23 -13.44
N TRP A 714 -16.82 15.56 -13.42
CA TRP A 714 -17.90 16.46 -12.96
C TRP A 714 -18.42 17.24 -14.18
N PRO A 715 -19.23 16.61 -15.05
CA PRO A 715 -19.72 17.26 -16.27
C PRO A 715 -20.59 18.47 -15.89
N LYS A 716 -20.35 19.60 -16.58
CA LYS A 716 -21.08 20.86 -16.34
C LYS A 716 -22.53 20.80 -16.81
N GLU A 717 -22.79 19.94 -17.80
CA GLU A 717 -24.05 19.76 -18.48
C GLU A 717 -24.37 18.26 -18.53
N VAL A 718 -25.66 17.93 -18.65
CA VAL A 718 -26.15 16.56 -18.83
C VAL A 718 -27.36 16.62 -19.78
N PRO A 719 -27.57 15.66 -20.69
CA PRO A 719 -26.82 14.40 -20.87
C PRO A 719 -25.37 14.59 -21.34
N SER A 720 -24.47 13.71 -20.91
CA SER A 720 -23.05 13.72 -21.31
C SER A 720 -22.85 13.06 -22.66
N THR A 721 -22.28 13.77 -23.64
CA THR A 721 -21.93 13.23 -24.97
C THR A 721 -20.47 12.76 -25.01
N GLU A 722 -20.12 11.97 -26.02
CA GLU A 722 -18.77 11.44 -26.24
C GLU A 722 -17.71 12.55 -26.42
N GLU A 723 -18.12 13.69 -26.97
CA GLU A 723 -17.32 14.89 -27.25
C GLU A 723 -16.99 15.73 -26.00
N PHE A 724 -17.55 15.40 -24.84
CA PHE A 724 -17.29 16.17 -23.62
C PHE A 724 -15.83 16.04 -23.17
N SER A 725 -15.29 17.14 -22.63
CA SER A 725 -13.94 17.17 -22.07
C SER A 725 -13.78 16.15 -20.94
N LEU A 726 -12.70 15.37 -20.99
CA LEU A 726 -12.43 14.29 -20.06
C LEU A 726 -11.60 14.81 -18.88
N GLN A 727 -11.99 14.44 -17.66
CA GLN A 727 -11.26 14.77 -16.43
C GLN A 727 -11.67 13.78 -15.32
N ALA A 728 -10.79 12.84 -14.97
CA ALA A 728 -11.09 11.91 -13.88
C ALA A 728 -10.77 12.48 -12.47
N THR A 729 -11.65 12.23 -11.49
CA THR A 729 -11.54 12.77 -10.12
C THR A 729 -11.24 11.72 -9.04
N ASN A 730 -10.85 10.51 -9.44
CA ASN A 730 -10.41 9.43 -8.55
C ASN A 730 -9.46 8.49 -9.32
N PRO A 731 -8.58 7.72 -8.65
CA PRO A 731 -7.60 6.87 -9.32
C PRO A 731 -8.21 5.83 -10.25
N TYR A 732 -9.35 5.20 -9.91
CA TYR A 732 -10.06 4.31 -10.84
C TYR A 732 -10.41 5.01 -12.17
N GLY A 733 -11.04 6.18 -12.11
CA GLY A 733 -11.35 6.97 -13.30
C GLY A 733 -10.10 7.40 -14.07
N GLN A 734 -9.00 7.72 -13.36
CA GLN A 734 -7.72 8.05 -14.00
C GLN A 734 -7.15 6.84 -14.75
N THR A 735 -7.24 5.62 -14.19
CA THR A 735 -6.83 4.40 -14.93
C THR A 735 -7.62 4.23 -16.23
N LYS A 736 -8.95 4.42 -16.21
CA LYS A 736 -9.78 4.30 -17.42
C LYS A 736 -9.45 5.39 -18.45
N LEU A 737 -9.22 6.63 -18.01
CA LEU A 737 -8.83 7.73 -18.89
C LEU A 737 -7.46 7.47 -19.56
N PHE A 738 -6.44 7.08 -18.78
CA PHE A 738 -5.12 6.77 -19.32
C PHE A 738 -5.15 5.57 -20.28
N ILE A 739 -5.97 4.55 -20.03
CA ILE A 739 -6.14 3.44 -20.98
C ILE A 739 -6.80 3.91 -22.28
N GLU A 740 -7.81 4.79 -22.22
CA GLU A 740 -8.38 5.38 -23.44
C GLU A 740 -7.32 6.21 -24.22
N GLU A 741 -6.41 6.90 -23.54
CA GLU A 741 -5.30 7.63 -24.16
C GLU A 741 -4.29 6.69 -24.80
N ILE A 742 -3.82 5.65 -24.09
CA ILE A 742 -2.96 4.58 -24.63
C ILE A 742 -3.58 3.94 -25.87
N CYS A 743 -4.88 3.63 -25.85
CA CYS A 743 -5.60 3.07 -27.00
C CYS A 743 -5.60 4.03 -28.20
N ARG A 744 -5.78 5.34 -27.98
CA ARG A 744 -5.70 6.33 -29.06
C ARG A 744 -4.29 6.45 -29.62
N ASP A 745 -3.27 6.40 -28.78
CA ASP A 745 -1.87 6.49 -29.22
C ASP A 745 -1.40 5.24 -29.97
N ILE A 746 -1.85 4.05 -29.57
CA ILE A 746 -1.65 2.81 -30.33
C ILE A 746 -2.30 2.90 -31.71
N HIS A 747 -3.57 3.31 -31.81
CA HIS A 747 -4.21 3.46 -33.13
C HIS A 747 -3.57 4.57 -34.00
N ARG A 748 -3.05 5.64 -33.39
CA ARG A 748 -2.30 6.69 -34.10
C ARG A 748 -0.96 6.19 -34.63
N SER A 749 -0.28 5.27 -33.93
CA SER A 749 0.99 4.71 -34.35
C SER A 749 0.84 3.55 -35.34
N ASP A 750 -0.26 2.79 -35.23
CA ASP A 750 -0.59 1.63 -36.05
C ASP A 750 -2.10 1.61 -36.35
N SER A 751 -2.45 2.05 -37.56
CA SER A 751 -3.84 2.18 -38.01
C SER A 751 -4.53 0.85 -38.30
N GLU A 752 -3.83 -0.30 -38.21
CA GLU A 752 -4.47 -1.62 -38.25
C GLU A 752 -5.24 -1.94 -36.96
N TRP A 753 -4.98 -1.21 -35.87
CA TRP A 753 -5.74 -1.36 -34.63
C TRP A 753 -7.16 -0.81 -34.76
N LYS A 754 -8.13 -1.68 -34.48
CA LYS A 754 -9.54 -1.33 -34.35
C LYS A 754 -9.94 -1.40 -32.89
N ILE A 755 -10.28 -0.25 -32.31
CA ILE A 755 -10.55 -0.13 -30.88
C ILE A 755 -11.88 0.57 -30.67
N ILE A 756 -12.75 -0.04 -29.85
CA ILE A 756 -13.99 0.58 -29.40
C ILE A 756 -13.93 0.77 -27.88
N LEU A 757 -13.98 2.04 -27.47
CA LEU A 757 -13.96 2.50 -26.09
C LEU A 757 -15.42 2.68 -25.61
N LEU A 758 -15.94 1.69 -24.88
CA LEU A 758 -17.32 1.75 -24.38
C LEU A 758 -17.35 2.38 -22.99
N ARG A 759 -17.97 3.56 -22.86
CA ARG A 759 -18.14 4.26 -21.59
C ARG A 759 -19.46 3.85 -20.95
N PHE A 760 -19.40 2.88 -20.03
CA PHE A 760 -20.59 2.46 -19.29
C PHE A 760 -20.94 3.47 -18.19
N PHE A 761 -22.23 3.64 -17.93
CA PHE A 761 -22.72 4.40 -16.78
C PHE A 761 -22.84 3.47 -15.57
N ASN A 762 -24.04 3.14 -15.10
CA ASN A 762 -24.21 2.30 -13.90
C ASN A 762 -24.97 0.99 -14.21
N PRO A 763 -24.28 -0.08 -14.64
CA PRO A 763 -24.93 -1.36 -14.86
C PRO A 763 -25.53 -1.94 -13.58
N VAL A 764 -26.75 -2.46 -13.70
CA VAL A 764 -27.55 -3.10 -12.64
C VAL A 764 -28.46 -4.18 -13.25
N GLY A 765 -29.12 -4.98 -12.41
CA GLY A 765 -29.97 -6.08 -12.86
C GLY A 765 -29.21 -7.40 -12.89
N ALA A 766 -29.92 -8.45 -13.32
CA ALA A 766 -29.37 -9.78 -13.46
C ALA A 766 -29.91 -10.41 -14.76
N HIS A 767 -29.47 -11.62 -15.08
CA HIS A 767 -30.10 -12.34 -16.20
C HIS A 767 -31.51 -12.82 -15.78
N PRO A 768 -32.56 -12.68 -16.61
CA PRO A 768 -33.96 -13.00 -16.24
C PRO A 768 -34.21 -14.45 -15.76
N SER A 769 -33.27 -15.37 -15.98
CA SER A 769 -33.33 -16.74 -15.45
C SER A 769 -33.09 -16.86 -13.94
N GLY A 770 -32.60 -15.81 -13.27
CA GLY A 770 -32.21 -15.85 -11.86
C GLY A 770 -30.92 -16.64 -11.56
N LYS A 771 -30.27 -17.22 -12.58
CA LYS A 771 -29.08 -18.08 -12.39
C LYS A 771 -27.75 -17.34 -12.39
N ILE A 772 -27.69 -16.13 -12.96
CA ILE A 772 -26.49 -15.28 -12.97
C ILE A 772 -26.85 -13.83 -12.71
N GLY A 773 -26.04 -13.16 -11.91
CA GLY A 773 -26.20 -11.79 -11.41
C GLY A 773 -24.92 -11.30 -10.70
N GLU A 774 -24.96 -10.12 -10.10
CA GLU A 774 -23.79 -9.49 -9.46
C GLU A 774 -23.58 -9.95 -8.01
N ASP A 775 -22.50 -10.69 -7.79
CA ASP A 775 -22.04 -11.18 -6.49
C ASP A 775 -20.63 -10.66 -6.15
N PRO A 776 -20.51 -9.49 -5.48
CA PRO A 776 -19.22 -8.92 -5.14
C PRO A 776 -18.70 -9.46 -3.81
N CYS A 777 -17.42 -9.85 -3.76
CA CYS A 777 -16.75 -10.25 -2.54
C CYS A 777 -16.76 -9.14 -1.47
N GLY A 778 -17.01 -9.50 -0.20
CA GLY A 778 -16.95 -8.58 0.94
C GLY A 778 -18.12 -7.61 1.04
N ILE A 779 -17.83 -6.32 1.28
CA ILE A 779 -18.85 -5.27 1.37
C ILE A 779 -19.02 -4.60 0.00
N PRO A 780 -20.22 -4.60 -0.60
CA PRO A 780 -20.42 -3.97 -1.90
C PRO A 780 -20.15 -2.46 -1.88
N ASN A 781 -19.39 -1.99 -2.87
CA ASN A 781 -19.14 -0.55 -3.08
C ASN A 781 -20.21 0.13 -3.97
N ASN A 782 -21.01 -0.67 -4.68
CA ASN A 782 -22.06 -0.25 -5.61
C ASN A 782 -23.43 -0.31 -4.93
N LEU A 783 -24.35 0.59 -5.34
CA LEU A 783 -25.67 0.73 -4.73
C LEU A 783 -26.50 -0.57 -4.80
N MET A 784 -26.69 -1.11 -6.01
CA MET A 784 -27.64 -2.21 -6.23
C MET A 784 -27.28 -3.50 -5.46
N PRO A 785 -26.02 -3.98 -5.45
CA PRO A 785 -25.66 -5.16 -4.65
C PRO A 785 -25.70 -4.90 -3.14
N PHE A 786 -25.66 -3.64 -2.68
CA PHE A 786 -25.90 -3.31 -1.27
C PHE A 786 -27.41 -3.36 -0.96
N VAL A 787 -28.25 -2.75 -1.81
CA VAL A 787 -29.72 -2.78 -1.69
C VAL A 787 -30.24 -4.22 -1.64
N GLN A 788 -29.78 -5.10 -2.54
CA GLN A 788 -30.19 -6.51 -2.54
C GLN A 788 -29.75 -7.23 -1.25
N GLN A 789 -28.53 -6.97 -0.73
CA GLN A 789 -28.03 -7.61 0.49
C GLN A 789 -28.84 -7.18 1.73
N VAL A 790 -29.32 -5.94 1.77
CA VAL A 790 -30.30 -5.50 2.79
C VAL A 790 -31.63 -6.21 2.59
N ALA A 791 -32.13 -6.32 1.36
CA ALA A 791 -33.42 -6.96 1.07
C ALA A 791 -33.46 -8.46 1.39
N VAL A 792 -32.36 -9.19 1.20
CA VAL A 792 -32.27 -10.62 1.60
C VAL A 792 -31.96 -10.80 3.10
N GLY A 793 -31.60 -9.73 3.81
CA GLY A 793 -31.34 -9.74 5.26
C GLY A 793 -29.86 -9.93 5.66
N ARG A 794 -28.92 -9.98 4.70
CA ARG A 794 -27.47 -10.02 4.96
C ARG A 794 -26.92 -8.72 5.55
N ARG A 795 -27.66 -7.60 5.45
CA ARG A 795 -27.32 -6.29 6.04
C ARG A 795 -28.53 -5.64 6.69
N SER A 796 -28.30 -4.87 7.75
CA SER A 796 -29.36 -4.26 8.57
C SER A 796 -30.03 -3.04 7.91
N ALA A 797 -29.26 -2.19 7.22
CA ALA A 797 -29.74 -0.97 6.57
C ALA A 797 -28.80 -0.51 5.46
N LEU A 798 -29.34 0.22 4.48
CA LEU A 798 -28.60 0.90 3.42
C LEU A 798 -28.19 2.32 3.88
N THR A 799 -26.91 2.65 3.74
CA THR A 799 -26.43 4.03 3.93
C THR A 799 -26.59 4.84 2.64
N VAL A 800 -27.38 5.91 2.68
CA VAL A 800 -27.57 6.86 1.57
C VAL A 800 -26.57 8.02 1.75
N CYS A 801 -25.53 8.06 0.91
CA CYS A 801 -24.44 9.02 1.02
C CYS A 801 -24.76 10.34 0.28
N GLY A 802 -25.13 11.37 1.04
CA GLY A 802 -25.45 12.71 0.55
C GLY A 802 -26.95 12.91 0.31
N THR A 803 -27.50 13.90 1.01
CA THR A 803 -28.92 14.29 0.98
C THR A 803 -29.12 15.79 0.68
N ASP A 804 -28.07 16.45 0.21
CA ASP A 804 -27.95 17.89 0.01
C ASP A 804 -27.40 18.26 -1.38
N TYR A 805 -27.39 17.31 -2.33
CA TYR A 805 -27.08 17.59 -3.72
C TYR A 805 -28.17 18.46 -4.37
N LEU A 806 -27.81 19.23 -5.40
CA LEU A 806 -28.76 20.04 -6.19
C LEU A 806 -29.55 19.14 -7.15
N THR A 807 -30.39 18.26 -6.58
CA THR A 807 -31.21 17.27 -7.27
C THR A 807 -32.63 17.30 -6.70
N LYS A 808 -33.56 16.60 -7.35
CA LYS A 808 -35.00 16.58 -7.00
C LYS A 808 -35.29 16.15 -5.56
N ASP A 809 -34.46 15.28 -4.98
CA ASP A 809 -34.63 14.71 -3.64
C ASP A 809 -33.38 14.84 -2.74
N GLY A 810 -32.37 15.60 -3.18
CA GLY A 810 -31.11 15.78 -2.46
C GLY A 810 -30.09 14.66 -2.64
N THR A 811 -30.45 13.52 -3.25
CA THR A 811 -29.54 12.37 -3.43
C THR A 811 -28.88 12.34 -4.82
N GLY A 812 -27.81 11.55 -4.96
CA GLY A 812 -27.09 11.43 -6.22
C GLY A 812 -27.94 10.81 -7.33
N VAL A 813 -27.87 11.39 -8.54
CA VAL A 813 -28.58 10.92 -9.74
C VAL A 813 -27.59 10.26 -10.70
N ARG A 814 -27.96 9.08 -11.21
CA ARG A 814 -27.14 8.23 -12.10
C ARG A 814 -27.98 7.65 -13.24
N ASP A 815 -27.34 7.30 -14.35
CA ASP A 815 -27.95 6.52 -15.43
C ASP A 815 -27.74 5.02 -15.19
N TYR A 816 -28.79 4.37 -14.71
CA TYR A 816 -28.77 2.92 -14.49
C TYR A 816 -29.18 2.20 -15.77
N ILE A 817 -28.36 1.24 -16.20
CA ILE A 817 -28.55 0.45 -17.41
C ILE A 817 -28.67 -1.03 -17.04
N HIS A 818 -29.53 -1.77 -17.73
CA HIS A 818 -29.68 -3.20 -17.49
C HIS A 818 -28.44 -3.97 -17.97
N VAL A 819 -27.91 -4.88 -17.16
CA VAL A 819 -26.69 -5.63 -17.48
C VAL A 819 -26.82 -6.45 -18.77
N VAL A 820 -28.03 -6.89 -19.13
CA VAL A 820 -28.31 -7.57 -20.41
C VAL A 820 -28.28 -6.60 -21.60
N ASP A 821 -28.90 -5.41 -21.51
CA ASP A 821 -28.77 -4.38 -22.55
C ASP A 821 -27.29 -4.04 -22.79
N LEU A 822 -26.52 -3.91 -21.70
CA LEU A 822 -25.09 -3.66 -21.77
C LEU A 822 -24.33 -4.80 -22.44
N ALA A 823 -24.66 -6.07 -22.16
CA ALA A 823 -24.07 -7.22 -22.82
C ALA A 823 -24.38 -7.24 -24.33
N ASP A 824 -25.61 -6.92 -24.73
CA ASP A 824 -25.98 -6.78 -26.15
C ASP A 824 -25.23 -5.62 -26.82
N GLY A 825 -24.91 -4.56 -26.08
CA GLY A 825 -24.05 -3.45 -26.53
C GLY A 825 -22.63 -3.88 -26.87
N HIS A 826 -22.08 -4.87 -26.16
CA HIS A 826 -20.78 -5.46 -26.50
C HIS A 826 -20.86 -6.30 -27.77
N ILE A 827 -21.95 -7.04 -27.99
CA ILE A 827 -22.17 -7.81 -29.23
C ILE A 827 -22.27 -6.84 -30.41
N ALA A 828 -22.95 -5.71 -30.26
CA ALA A 828 -23.01 -4.65 -31.27
C ALA A 828 -21.64 -4.02 -31.53
N ALA A 829 -20.84 -3.75 -30.49
CA ALA A 829 -19.47 -3.24 -30.63
C ALA A 829 -18.54 -4.22 -31.34
N VAL A 830 -18.54 -5.51 -30.99
CA VAL A 830 -17.70 -6.52 -31.68
C VAL A 830 -18.08 -6.63 -33.15
N ARG A 831 -19.37 -6.65 -33.49
CA ARG A 831 -19.82 -6.60 -34.90
C ARG A 831 -19.36 -5.32 -35.61
N LYS A 832 -19.30 -4.18 -34.90
CA LYS A 832 -18.83 -2.92 -35.47
C LYS A 832 -17.33 -2.96 -35.80
N LEU A 833 -16.51 -3.73 -35.08
CA LEU A 833 -15.08 -3.94 -35.43
C LEU A 833 -14.89 -4.61 -36.81
N GLU A 834 -15.89 -5.28 -37.37
CA GLU A 834 -15.82 -5.81 -38.74
C GLU A 834 -15.74 -4.70 -39.80
N ASP A 835 -16.27 -3.50 -39.50
CA ASP A 835 -16.26 -2.33 -40.40
C ASP A 835 -14.80 -1.91 -40.70
N PRO A 836 -14.35 -1.88 -41.97
CA PRO A 836 -12.99 -1.48 -42.32
C PRO A 836 -12.70 0.01 -42.07
N LYS A 837 -13.71 0.82 -41.75
CA LYS A 837 -13.55 2.25 -41.42
C LYS A 837 -13.41 2.54 -39.92
N ILE A 838 -13.58 1.54 -39.06
CA ILE A 838 -13.38 1.71 -37.62
C ILE A 838 -11.90 1.89 -37.31
N GLY A 839 -11.58 2.99 -36.61
CA GLY A 839 -10.29 3.22 -35.97
C GLY A 839 -10.41 3.05 -34.46
N CYS A 840 -10.07 4.10 -33.70
CA CYS A 840 -10.29 4.19 -32.25
C CYS A 840 -11.53 5.05 -31.93
N GLU A 841 -12.69 4.40 -31.78
CA GLU A 841 -13.99 5.05 -31.58
C GLU A 841 -14.51 4.96 -30.15
N VAL A 842 -15.32 5.93 -29.75
CA VAL A 842 -15.95 6.01 -28.40
C VAL A 842 -17.47 5.91 -28.52
N TYR A 843 -18.12 5.18 -27.61
CA TYR A 843 -19.57 5.16 -27.45
C TYR A 843 -19.98 5.17 -25.96
N ASN A 844 -20.98 5.97 -25.62
CA ASN A 844 -21.66 5.93 -24.32
C ASN A 844 -22.73 4.83 -24.30
N LEU A 845 -22.66 3.93 -23.32
CA LEU A 845 -23.71 2.93 -23.07
C LEU A 845 -24.44 3.25 -21.76
N GLY A 846 -25.66 3.76 -21.91
CA GLY A 846 -26.61 4.11 -20.85
C GLY A 846 -28.05 4.04 -21.37
N THR A 847 -29.00 4.56 -20.60
CA THR A 847 -30.42 4.69 -20.99
C THR A 847 -30.80 6.10 -21.42
N GLY A 848 -29.96 7.10 -21.09
CA GLY A 848 -30.26 8.51 -21.24
C GLY A 848 -31.18 9.08 -20.16
N LYS A 849 -31.43 8.34 -19.08
CA LYS A 849 -32.34 8.73 -17.99
C LYS A 849 -31.63 8.75 -16.65
N GLY A 850 -31.48 9.93 -16.07
CA GLY A 850 -31.04 10.08 -14.68
C GLY A 850 -32.12 9.61 -13.69
N THR A 851 -31.71 8.76 -12.74
CA THR A 851 -32.53 8.23 -11.65
C THR A 851 -31.82 8.50 -10.32
N SER A 852 -32.54 8.93 -9.28
CA SER A 852 -31.94 9.17 -7.94
C SER A 852 -31.70 7.88 -7.13
N VAL A 853 -30.97 7.99 -6.02
CA VAL A 853 -30.81 6.86 -5.07
C VAL A 853 -32.16 6.45 -4.47
N LEU A 854 -33.03 7.40 -4.13
CA LEU A 854 -34.32 7.09 -3.52
C LEU A 854 -35.34 6.55 -4.53
N GLU A 855 -35.30 7.01 -5.78
CA GLU A 855 -36.09 6.46 -6.88
C GLU A 855 -35.70 4.99 -7.15
N MET A 856 -34.38 4.68 -7.11
CA MET A 856 -33.88 3.30 -7.21
C MET A 856 -34.29 2.42 -6.01
N VAL A 857 -34.19 2.93 -4.78
CA VAL A 857 -34.68 2.20 -3.60
C VAL A 857 -36.17 1.93 -3.70
N ALA A 858 -36.99 2.91 -4.09
CA ALA A 858 -38.43 2.75 -4.21
C ALA A 858 -38.83 1.71 -5.28
N ALA A 859 -38.12 1.68 -6.42
CA ALA A 859 -38.30 0.65 -7.44
C ALA A 859 -37.91 -0.75 -6.91
N PHE A 860 -36.84 -0.85 -6.12
CA PHE A 860 -36.44 -2.12 -5.50
C PHE A 860 -37.41 -2.60 -4.40
N GLU A 861 -37.96 -1.69 -3.59
CA GLU A 861 -39.03 -2.02 -2.64
C GLU A 861 -40.27 -2.56 -3.34
N LYS A 862 -40.67 -1.93 -4.46
CA LYS A 862 -41.78 -2.37 -5.31
C LYS A 862 -41.53 -3.76 -5.92
N ALA A 863 -40.31 -4.03 -6.40
CA ALA A 863 -39.96 -5.31 -7.01
C ALA A 863 -39.83 -6.45 -5.98
N SER A 864 -39.26 -6.17 -4.80
CA SER A 864 -39.03 -7.17 -3.76
C SER A 864 -40.21 -7.41 -2.82
N GLY A 865 -41.15 -6.46 -2.75
CA GLY A 865 -42.22 -6.45 -1.75
C GLY A 865 -41.73 -6.19 -0.32
N LYS A 866 -40.45 -5.84 -0.14
CA LYS A 866 -39.81 -5.61 1.16
C LYS A 866 -39.49 -4.13 1.35
N LYS A 867 -39.47 -3.69 2.61
CA LYS A 867 -38.95 -2.37 2.98
C LYS A 867 -37.45 -2.41 3.18
N ILE A 868 -36.75 -1.40 2.68
CA ILE A 868 -35.29 -1.25 2.80
C ILE A 868 -35.00 -0.19 3.87
N PRO A 869 -34.49 -0.56 5.06
CA PRO A 869 -34.14 0.42 6.09
C PRO A 869 -33.03 1.35 5.58
N LEU A 870 -33.18 2.66 5.79
CA LEU A 870 -32.26 3.69 5.30
C LEU A 870 -31.56 4.42 6.45
N ILE A 871 -30.27 4.69 6.28
CA ILE A 871 -29.47 5.58 7.13
C ILE A 871 -28.99 6.73 6.24
N MET A 872 -29.42 7.95 6.52
CA MET A 872 -28.95 9.13 5.80
C MET A 872 -27.57 9.55 6.31
N ALA A 873 -26.60 9.74 5.42
CA ALA A 873 -25.23 10.11 5.74
C ALA A 873 -24.74 11.28 4.89
N GLY A 874 -23.59 11.85 5.28
CA GLY A 874 -22.90 12.87 4.48
C GLY A 874 -22.46 12.36 3.10
N ARG A 875 -22.10 13.28 2.20
CA ARG A 875 -21.60 12.95 0.86
C ARG A 875 -20.34 12.08 0.94
N ARG A 876 -20.28 11.03 0.11
CA ARG A 876 -19.06 10.23 -0.06
C ARG A 876 -18.06 11.02 -0.94
N PRO A 877 -16.78 11.18 -0.52
CA PRO A 877 -15.79 11.88 -1.33
C PRO A 877 -15.68 11.31 -2.75
N GLY A 878 -15.68 12.18 -3.75
CA GLY A 878 -15.60 11.82 -5.16
C GLY A 878 -16.95 11.57 -5.88
N ASP A 879 -18.07 11.46 -5.15
CA ASP A 879 -19.40 11.32 -5.79
C ASP A 879 -19.94 12.64 -6.35
N THR A 880 -20.32 12.61 -7.63
CA THR A 880 -20.99 13.69 -8.35
C THR A 880 -22.49 13.79 -8.05
N ALA A 881 -23.07 14.97 -8.31
CA ALA A 881 -24.50 15.20 -8.12
C ALA A 881 -25.36 14.46 -9.17
N ILE A 882 -25.13 14.72 -10.46
CA ILE A 882 -25.92 14.19 -11.58
C ILE A 882 -24.95 13.79 -12.71
N VAL A 883 -25.06 12.56 -13.21
CA VAL A 883 -24.37 12.08 -14.42
C VAL A 883 -25.28 11.09 -15.16
N TYR A 884 -25.63 11.38 -16.42
CA TYR A 884 -26.36 10.46 -17.30
C TYR A 884 -25.98 10.63 -18.78
N ALA A 885 -26.20 9.60 -19.59
CA ALA A 885 -25.66 9.50 -20.94
C ALA A 885 -26.46 10.32 -21.96
N SER A 886 -25.80 10.75 -23.04
CA SER A 886 -26.44 10.78 -24.36
C SER A 886 -26.16 9.45 -25.05
N THR A 887 -27.18 8.86 -25.67
CA THR A 887 -27.12 7.54 -26.31
C THR A 887 -27.25 7.60 -27.83
N GLU A 888 -27.39 8.80 -28.40
CA GLU A 888 -27.68 9.02 -29.82
C GLU A 888 -26.60 8.44 -30.75
N LYS A 889 -25.31 8.50 -30.35
CA LYS A 889 -24.22 7.96 -31.16
C LYS A 889 -24.29 6.44 -31.27
N ALA A 890 -24.54 5.75 -30.15
CA ALA A 890 -24.69 4.30 -30.12
C ALA A 890 -25.94 3.83 -30.90
N GLU A 891 -27.07 4.54 -30.78
CA GLU A 891 -28.28 4.24 -31.55
C GLU A 891 -28.07 4.41 -33.06
N ARG A 892 -27.35 5.46 -33.48
CA ARG A 892 -27.07 5.75 -34.89
C ARG A 892 -26.04 4.81 -35.53
N GLU A 893 -24.98 4.44 -34.80
CA GLU A 893 -23.79 3.82 -35.40
C GLU A 893 -23.55 2.35 -35.01
N LEU A 894 -24.06 1.93 -33.85
CA LEU A 894 -24.08 0.52 -33.40
C LEU A 894 -25.45 -0.14 -33.65
N ASN A 895 -26.48 0.66 -34.01
CA ASN A 895 -27.89 0.22 -34.07
C ASN A 895 -28.34 -0.44 -32.76
N TRP A 896 -27.89 0.12 -31.63
CA TRP A 896 -28.13 -0.39 -30.28
C TRP A 896 -28.77 0.69 -29.40
N LYS A 897 -29.72 0.29 -28.57
CA LYS A 897 -30.42 1.15 -27.61
C LYS A 897 -30.82 0.29 -26.41
N ALA A 898 -30.65 0.79 -25.19
CA ALA A 898 -31.17 0.11 -24.00
C ALA A 898 -32.71 -0.02 -24.06
N THR A 899 -33.21 -1.20 -23.72
CA THR A 899 -34.63 -1.59 -23.83
C THR A 899 -35.33 -1.74 -22.49
N TYR A 900 -34.59 -2.09 -21.44
CA TYR A 900 -35.14 -2.34 -20.09
C TYR A 900 -35.20 -1.04 -19.26
N GLY A 901 -36.23 -0.91 -18.45
CA GLY A 901 -36.41 0.18 -17.49
C GLY A 901 -35.99 -0.20 -16.07
N ILE A 902 -36.15 0.76 -15.16
CA ILE A 902 -35.84 0.59 -13.74
C ILE A 902 -36.63 -0.54 -13.08
N ASP A 903 -37.88 -0.74 -13.50
CA ASP A 903 -38.75 -1.80 -12.98
C ASP A 903 -38.21 -3.19 -13.33
N GLU A 904 -37.74 -3.40 -14.57
CA GLU A 904 -37.12 -4.66 -15.00
C GLU A 904 -35.76 -4.88 -14.33
N MET A 905 -34.93 -3.84 -14.21
CA MET A 905 -33.65 -3.90 -13.47
C MET A 905 -33.86 -4.38 -12.01
N CYS A 906 -34.81 -3.76 -11.29
CA CYS A 906 -35.11 -4.14 -9.92
C CYS A 906 -35.74 -5.54 -9.82
N ARG A 907 -36.64 -5.89 -10.75
CA ARG A 907 -37.26 -7.22 -10.82
C ARG A 907 -36.22 -8.32 -11.01
N ASP A 908 -35.36 -8.20 -12.02
CA ASP A 908 -34.44 -9.29 -12.38
C ASP A 908 -33.31 -9.41 -11.35
N GLN A 909 -32.83 -8.28 -10.79
CA GLN A 909 -31.94 -8.30 -9.62
C GLN A 909 -32.57 -9.03 -8.43
N TRP A 910 -33.84 -8.75 -8.11
CA TRP A 910 -34.54 -9.41 -7.00
C TRP A 910 -34.77 -10.91 -7.25
N ILE A 911 -35.09 -11.31 -8.49
CA ILE A 911 -35.19 -12.73 -8.87
C ILE A 911 -33.86 -13.45 -8.60
N TRP A 912 -32.73 -12.88 -9.01
CA TRP A 912 -31.42 -13.48 -8.71
C TRP A 912 -31.11 -13.48 -7.20
N ALA A 913 -31.27 -12.34 -6.52
CA ALA A 913 -30.90 -12.22 -5.10
C ALA A 913 -31.76 -13.08 -4.18
N SER A 914 -33.05 -13.25 -4.47
CA SER A 914 -33.94 -14.11 -3.70
C SER A 914 -33.69 -15.60 -3.89
N GLN A 915 -33.11 -16.00 -5.04
CA GLN A 915 -32.70 -17.38 -5.33
C GLN A 915 -31.29 -17.70 -4.82
N ASN A 916 -30.41 -16.68 -4.77
CA ASN A 916 -28.99 -16.81 -4.43
C ASN A 916 -28.64 -15.77 -3.34
N PRO A 917 -29.22 -15.87 -2.12
CA PRO A 917 -29.08 -14.82 -1.09
C PRO A 917 -27.61 -14.56 -0.72
N ASP A 918 -26.82 -15.63 -0.61
CA ASP A 918 -25.40 -15.58 -0.24
C ASP A 918 -24.45 -15.46 -1.43
N GLY A 919 -24.98 -15.42 -2.66
CA GLY A 919 -24.21 -15.35 -3.90
C GLY A 919 -23.95 -16.72 -4.52
N TYR A 920 -22.79 -16.91 -5.14
CA TYR A 920 -22.34 -18.21 -5.67
C TYR A 920 -21.56 -19.04 -4.63
N GLY A 921 -21.23 -18.47 -3.47
CA GLY A 921 -20.58 -19.17 -2.36
C GLY A 921 -21.51 -20.14 -1.63
N SER A 922 -20.94 -21.11 -0.92
CA SER A 922 -21.71 -22.01 -0.05
C SER A 922 -22.18 -21.26 1.22
N PRO A 923 -23.30 -21.65 1.86
CA PRO A 923 -23.82 -20.98 3.06
C PRO A 923 -22.87 -20.96 4.28
N ASP A 924 -21.83 -21.80 4.28
CA ASP A 924 -20.93 -21.98 5.42
C ASP A 924 -19.76 -20.98 5.49
N SER A 925 -19.54 -20.15 4.46
CA SER A 925 -18.38 -19.25 4.37
C SER A 925 -18.57 -17.87 5.03
N THR A 926 -19.41 -17.77 6.07
CA THR A 926 -19.67 -16.50 6.79
C THR A 926 -19.72 -16.67 8.31
N ASN A 927 -18.58 -17.00 8.92
CA ASN A 927 -18.26 -16.73 10.33
C ASN A 927 -16.86 -16.13 10.44
#